data_AF-A0A3A4ZHM3-F1
#
_entry.id   AF-A0A3A4ZHM3-F1
#
_cell.length_a   1.000
_cell.length_b   1.000
_cell.length_c   1.000
_cell.angle_alpha   90.00
_cell.angle_beta   90.00
_cell.angle_gamma   90.00
#
_symmetry.space_group_name_H-M   'P 1'
#
loop_
_entity.id
_entity.type
_entity.pdbx_description
1 polymer ?
#
loop_
_entity_poly.entity_id
_entity_poly.type
_entity_poly.pdbx_seq_one_letter_code
_entity_poly.pdbx_strand_id
1 'polypeptide(L)'
;MCVTIRPRMGTPASIRVVIAALFVSALSLFVPFPAPLRAAAGMLLAFVLPGLVFLLLAGIRRPAGLHRLVAAPVLSPVVLGVLVLAVHAAVGSFESSVTISVLVLEALLAIALLRTGGDDSATPSLRAVALPLSILFGGIVAACYLLNPGLLMRSDAWYHASVASEILDRGIPPLEPWLPDVPIRYMWIYHLFVASTMRLAGVGVFAALGAFNVAAAFVFPWLAARMVLFFAKDRKSAFAIALVVVAGLQSAAWVFFPLGFARAFIGETRGAEELARMIRHVDLDSFRVIYFLSPFEEMSGVGNYMVNLADKYLTITAFGFALNVFLLAFLTALSAGLRGRLSARVAVLAFALALEALLFHAIVGMALVLSLVGSGILMAAAGRLRFRDGVSATHSIGLPVAAIAAALCGLPYIYSLTAGGSSGGDAGTLHLGIRNAVTIALPLVLLWKISFRAFRDLWAMETEQVRIAAAWIASLAALCLFANLPTRNESKLLYPFFLLLSPFVAGRLFDAIRAATGGRRAVIVAWAVILFAVPFVLTIRGFALDRPTNPVEARRAAVTGDDQALFDWIAANTPAETAILENNIYNMMPIRAHRRNFFPDPGTVNVLGYGGAKVEAYRTARDALFSPEPSVDEAIKALQGAGAPVLVLLWREDLEERPYLLERFDALAGWFEPVYRNAEVRAYALRIDRAHDTRKEDSP
;
A
#
# COMPACT_ATOMS: atom_id res chain seq x y z
N MET A 1 38.14 -37.46 -29.33
CA MET A 1 37.66 -36.76 -28.12
C MET A 1 36.15 -36.95 -28.01
N CYS A 2 35.69 -37.82 -27.13
CA CYS A 2 34.26 -38.02 -26.88
C CYS A 2 33.81 -36.97 -25.87
N VAL A 3 33.09 -35.93 -26.32
CA VAL A 3 32.53 -34.91 -25.43
C VAL A 3 31.33 -35.53 -24.73
N THR A 4 31.57 -36.17 -23.59
CA THR A 4 30.50 -36.55 -22.66
C THR A 4 29.83 -35.27 -22.15
N ILE A 5 28.71 -34.90 -22.76
CA ILE A 5 27.77 -33.91 -22.24
C ILE A 5 27.18 -34.51 -20.97
N ARG A 6 27.79 -34.24 -19.81
CA ARG A 6 27.18 -34.58 -18.53
C ARG A 6 25.87 -33.79 -18.41
N PRO A 7 24.70 -34.44 -18.17
CA PRO A 7 23.46 -33.72 -17.93
C PRO A 7 23.64 -32.83 -16.71
N ARG A 8 23.50 -31.52 -16.89
CA ARG A 8 23.61 -30.55 -15.80
C ARG A 8 22.50 -30.82 -14.79
N MET A 9 22.88 -31.02 -13.53
CA MET A 9 21.99 -31.35 -12.41
C MET A 9 20.77 -30.41 -12.37
N GLY A 10 19.60 -31.01 -12.23
CA GLY A 10 18.31 -30.42 -12.56
C GLY A 10 17.78 -29.39 -11.56
N THR A 11 16.91 -28.53 -12.05
CA THR A 11 16.09 -27.56 -11.28
C THR A 11 15.39 -28.25 -10.10
N PRO A 12 15.24 -27.61 -8.92
CA PRO A 12 14.53 -28.22 -7.79
C PRO A 12 13.10 -28.63 -8.19
N ALA A 13 12.62 -29.78 -7.71
CA ALA A 13 11.31 -30.32 -8.09
C ALA A 13 10.17 -29.31 -7.87
N SER A 14 10.20 -28.57 -6.76
CA SER A 14 9.20 -27.54 -6.45
C SER A 14 9.15 -26.40 -7.46
N ILE A 15 10.29 -25.98 -8.01
CA ILE A 15 10.33 -24.95 -9.07
C ILE A 15 9.78 -25.50 -10.37
N ARG A 16 10.05 -26.77 -10.72
CA ARG A 16 9.50 -27.37 -11.94
C ARG A 16 7.98 -27.42 -11.90
N VAL A 17 7.40 -27.75 -10.74
CA VAL A 17 5.95 -27.73 -10.54
C VAL A 17 5.38 -26.33 -10.75
N VAL A 18 6.01 -25.29 -10.18
CA VAL A 18 5.56 -23.91 -10.38
C VAL A 18 5.69 -23.48 -11.83
N ILE A 19 6.80 -23.79 -12.51
CA ILE A 19 7.00 -23.47 -13.93
C ILE A 19 5.95 -24.17 -14.80
N ALA A 20 5.69 -25.46 -14.56
CA ALA A 20 4.65 -26.19 -15.28
C ALA A 20 3.27 -25.56 -15.03
N ALA A 21 2.98 -25.17 -13.79
CA ALA A 21 1.75 -24.46 -13.45
C ALA A 21 1.64 -23.11 -14.16
N LEU A 22 2.73 -22.36 -14.35
CA LEU A 22 2.73 -21.11 -15.10
C LEU A 22 2.35 -21.32 -16.58
N PHE A 23 3.02 -22.25 -17.27
CA PHE A 23 2.70 -22.57 -18.67
C PHE A 23 1.25 -23.07 -18.83
N VAL A 24 0.75 -23.88 -17.90
CA VAL A 24 -0.64 -24.33 -17.90
C VAL A 24 -1.59 -23.16 -17.61
N SER A 25 -1.21 -22.25 -16.71
CA SER A 25 -2.01 -21.06 -16.40
C SER A 25 -2.16 -20.13 -17.61
N ALA A 26 -1.14 -20.03 -18.46
CA ALA A 26 -1.21 -19.24 -19.70
C ALA A 26 -2.28 -19.74 -20.69
N LEU A 27 -2.69 -21.02 -20.61
CA LEU A 27 -3.81 -21.53 -21.42
C LEU A 27 -5.13 -20.83 -21.09
N SER A 28 -5.29 -20.30 -19.87
CA SER A 28 -6.49 -19.53 -19.48
C SER A 28 -6.70 -18.24 -20.28
N LEU A 29 -5.68 -17.78 -21.03
CA LEU A 29 -5.78 -16.64 -21.94
C LEU A 29 -6.54 -17.00 -23.24
N PHE A 30 -6.59 -18.27 -23.59
CA PHE A 30 -7.14 -18.76 -24.85
C PHE A 30 -8.32 -19.72 -24.67
N VAL A 31 -8.40 -20.38 -23.52
CA VAL A 31 -9.40 -21.39 -23.20
C VAL A 31 -10.17 -20.98 -21.95
N PRO A 32 -11.51 -21.03 -21.97
CA PRO A 32 -12.30 -20.69 -20.79
C PRO A 32 -12.04 -21.71 -19.67
N PHE A 33 -11.54 -21.21 -18.54
CA PHE A 33 -11.36 -21.99 -17.33
C PHE A 33 -12.56 -21.80 -16.38
N PRO A 34 -12.94 -22.81 -15.59
CA PRO A 34 -13.86 -22.61 -14.46
C PRO A 34 -13.36 -21.49 -13.55
N ALA A 35 -14.27 -20.69 -12.99
CA ALA A 35 -13.92 -19.47 -12.25
C ALA A 35 -12.83 -19.67 -11.16
N PRO A 36 -12.86 -20.73 -10.32
CA PRO A 36 -11.80 -20.94 -9.33
C PRO A 36 -10.42 -21.22 -9.96
N LEU A 37 -10.40 -21.96 -11.08
CA LEU A 37 -9.16 -22.30 -11.78
C LEU A 37 -8.62 -21.09 -12.55
N ARG A 38 -9.50 -20.28 -13.16
CA ARG A 38 -9.14 -19.00 -13.78
C ARG A 38 -8.55 -18.04 -12.75
N ALA A 39 -9.18 -17.95 -11.57
CA ALA A 39 -8.66 -17.13 -10.48
C ALA A 39 -7.25 -17.57 -10.06
N ALA A 40 -7.05 -18.86 -9.81
CA ALA A 40 -5.73 -19.39 -9.45
C ALA A 40 -4.68 -19.16 -10.56
N ALA A 41 -5.03 -19.43 -11.82
CA ALA A 41 -4.16 -19.23 -12.97
C ALA A 41 -3.77 -17.76 -13.13
N GLY A 42 -4.74 -16.85 -13.08
CA GLY A 42 -4.50 -15.41 -13.19
C GLY A 42 -3.65 -14.86 -12.05
N MET A 43 -3.85 -15.35 -10.82
CA MET A 43 -3.00 -14.97 -9.67
C MET A 43 -1.56 -15.44 -9.86
N LEU A 44 -1.33 -16.65 -10.39
CA LEU A 44 0.02 -17.13 -10.70
C LEU A 44 0.69 -16.29 -11.81
N LEU A 45 -0.05 -15.99 -12.88
CA LEU A 45 0.43 -15.16 -13.98
C LEU A 45 0.71 -13.71 -13.56
N ALA A 46 -0.08 -13.14 -12.66
CA ALA A 46 0.11 -11.77 -12.18
C ALA A 46 1.21 -11.67 -11.12
N PHE A 47 1.19 -12.52 -10.09
CA PHE A 47 2.09 -12.39 -8.93
C PHE A 47 3.40 -13.16 -9.05
N VAL A 48 3.47 -14.25 -9.82
CA VAL A 48 4.68 -15.10 -9.82
C VAL A 48 5.48 -14.95 -11.11
N LEU A 49 4.83 -15.03 -12.27
CA LEU A 49 5.52 -15.03 -13.57
C LEU A 49 6.45 -13.83 -13.79
N PRO A 50 6.00 -12.56 -13.65
CA PRO A 50 6.80 -11.41 -14.07
C PRO A 50 8.06 -11.25 -13.21
N GLY A 51 7.92 -11.33 -11.89
CA GLY A 51 9.05 -11.26 -10.96
C GLY A 51 9.98 -12.46 -11.08
N LEU A 52 9.46 -13.66 -11.33
CA LEU A 52 10.31 -14.85 -11.54
C LEU A 52 11.16 -14.71 -12.81
N VAL A 53 10.55 -14.29 -13.92
CA VAL A 53 11.25 -14.02 -15.19
C VAL A 53 12.36 -12.99 -14.98
N PHE A 54 12.04 -11.87 -14.31
CA PHE A 54 13.02 -10.84 -13.99
C PHE A 54 14.20 -11.40 -13.19
N LEU A 55 13.94 -12.15 -12.12
CA LEU A 55 14.98 -12.73 -11.26
C LEU A 55 15.86 -13.74 -12.01
N LEU A 56 15.29 -14.53 -12.93
CA LEU A 56 16.04 -15.49 -13.74
C LEU A 56 16.91 -14.78 -14.79
N LEU A 57 16.37 -13.80 -15.51
CA LEU A 57 17.09 -13.03 -16.53
C LEU A 57 18.17 -12.12 -15.94
N ALA A 58 17.89 -11.50 -14.80
CA ALA A 58 18.88 -10.75 -14.04
C ALA A 58 20.02 -11.65 -13.52
N GLY A 59 19.92 -12.98 -13.68
CA GLY A 59 20.99 -13.91 -13.33
C GLY A 59 21.35 -13.87 -11.84
N ILE A 60 20.36 -13.58 -10.99
CA ILE A 60 20.52 -13.56 -9.53
C ILE A 60 20.59 -15.01 -9.04
N ARG A 61 21.78 -15.60 -9.18
CA ARG A 61 22.02 -17.04 -8.92
C ARG A 61 21.77 -17.43 -7.47
N ARG A 62 22.03 -16.50 -6.54
CA ARG A 62 21.73 -16.67 -5.12
C ARG A 62 20.90 -15.50 -4.64
N PRO A 63 19.83 -15.76 -3.89
CA PRO A 63 19.52 -17.03 -3.20
C PRO A 63 18.80 -18.10 -4.04
N ALA A 64 18.89 -19.36 -3.58
CA ALA A 64 18.35 -20.54 -4.25
C ALA A 64 16.82 -20.64 -4.27
N GLY A 65 16.33 -21.64 -5.01
CA GLY A 65 15.00 -21.73 -5.59
C GLY A 65 13.82 -21.06 -4.86
N LEU A 66 13.48 -21.53 -3.65
CA LEU A 66 12.29 -21.04 -2.93
C LEU A 66 12.33 -19.53 -2.65
N HIS A 67 13.49 -18.93 -2.42
CA HIS A 67 13.56 -17.48 -2.23
C HIS A 67 13.24 -16.70 -3.51
N ARG A 68 13.57 -17.23 -4.69
CA ARG A 68 13.16 -16.59 -5.96
C ARG A 68 11.64 -16.62 -6.10
N LEU A 69 11.02 -17.73 -5.72
CA LEU A 69 9.55 -17.84 -5.73
C LEU A 69 8.90 -16.86 -4.75
N VAL A 70 9.47 -16.69 -3.55
CA VAL A 70 8.91 -15.75 -2.55
C VAL A 70 9.22 -14.29 -2.88
N ALA A 71 10.35 -14.00 -3.53
CA ALA A 71 10.69 -12.64 -3.96
C ALA A 71 9.95 -12.23 -5.25
N ALA A 72 9.50 -13.19 -6.07
CA ALA A 72 8.81 -12.90 -7.32
C ALA A 72 7.57 -11.99 -7.12
N PRO A 73 6.65 -12.26 -6.18
CA PRO A 73 5.53 -11.36 -5.89
C PRO A 73 5.91 -9.92 -5.53
N VAL A 74 7.12 -9.67 -5.05
CA VAL A 74 7.58 -8.31 -4.73
C VAL A 74 7.96 -7.53 -5.98
N LEU A 75 8.42 -8.20 -7.04
CA LEU A 75 8.89 -7.57 -8.27
C LEU A 75 7.86 -7.65 -9.41
N SER A 76 6.90 -8.56 -9.30
CA SER A 76 5.91 -8.77 -10.34
C SER A 76 5.10 -7.50 -10.65
N PRO A 77 4.71 -6.67 -9.67
CA PRO A 77 3.91 -5.49 -9.95
C PRO A 77 4.61 -4.45 -10.83
N VAL A 78 5.88 -4.10 -10.55
CA VAL A 78 6.62 -3.19 -11.44
C VAL A 78 6.91 -3.80 -12.80
N VAL A 79 7.27 -5.09 -12.86
CA VAL A 79 7.64 -5.75 -14.12
C VAL A 79 6.42 -5.86 -15.04
N LEU A 80 5.28 -6.30 -14.50
CA LEU A 80 4.04 -6.39 -15.26
C LEU A 80 3.52 -4.99 -15.63
N GLY A 81 3.50 -4.05 -14.69
CA GLY A 81 3.00 -2.70 -14.94
C GLY A 81 3.77 -1.96 -16.04
N VAL A 82 5.11 -1.98 -15.98
CA VAL A 82 5.96 -1.35 -17.00
C VAL A 82 5.80 -2.03 -18.36
N LEU A 83 5.71 -3.36 -18.39
CA LEU A 83 5.53 -4.10 -19.65
C LEU A 83 4.15 -3.80 -20.27
N VAL A 84 3.09 -3.78 -19.46
CA VAL A 84 1.74 -3.42 -19.91
C VAL A 84 1.72 -2.00 -20.46
N LEU A 85 2.35 -1.03 -19.80
CA LEU A 85 2.47 0.34 -20.33
C LEU A 85 3.22 0.39 -21.66
N ALA A 86 4.35 -0.32 -21.76
CA ALA A 86 5.15 -0.34 -22.98
C ALA A 86 4.40 -0.96 -24.16
N VAL A 87 3.67 -2.06 -23.92
CA VAL A 87 2.83 -2.69 -24.96
C VAL A 87 1.62 -1.81 -25.28
N HIS A 88 1.02 -1.16 -24.28
CA HIS A 88 -0.13 -0.28 -24.49
C HIS A 88 0.22 0.92 -25.35
N ALA A 89 1.41 1.50 -25.20
CA ALA A 89 1.90 2.56 -26.07
C ALA A 89 1.96 2.16 -27.55
N ALA A 90 2.04 0.85 -27.86
CA ALA A 90 2.04 0.34 -29.22
C ALA A 90 0.65 -0.15 -29.71
N VAL A 91 -0.18 -0.69 -28.81
CA VAL A 91 -1.42 -1.39 -29.16
C VAL A 91 -2.69 -0.58 -28.88
N GLY A 92 -2.65 0.37 -27.93
CA GLY A 92 -3.79 1.22 -27.55
C GLY A 92 -4.92 0.52 -26.78
N SER A 93 -4.98 -0.81 -26.76
CA SER A 93 -5.96 -1.59 -25.98
C SER A 93 -5.37 -2.12 -24.68
N PHE A 94 -5.97 -1.81 -23.54
CA PHE A 94 -5.53 -2.32 -22.23
C PHE A 94 -5.57 -3.85 -22.18
N GLU A 95 -6.69 -4.44 -22.60
CA GLU A 95 -6.89 -5.90 -22.62
C GLU A 95 -5.84 -6.62 -23.46
N SER A 96 -5.59 -6.15 -24.69
CA SER A 96 -4.58 -6.73 -25.56
C SER A 96 -3.18 -6.58 -24.95
N SER A 97 -2.92 -5.45 -24.28
CA SER A 97 -1.63 -5.17 -23.65
C SER A 97 -1.32 -6.13 -22.51
N VAL A 98 -2.30 -6.46 -21.67
CA VAL A 98 -2.15 -7.46 -20.60
C VAL A 98 -1.84 -8.84 -21.18
N THR A 99 -2.62 -9.28 -22.18
CA THR A 99 -2.42 -10.59 -22.82
C THR A 99 -1.04 -10.70 -23.47
N ILE A 100 -0.66 -9.74 -24.30
CA ILE A 100 0.64 -9.71 -24.98
C ILE A 100 1.78 -9.69 -23.97
N SER A 101 1.65 -8.89 -22.89
CA SER A 101 2.66 -8.83 -21.82
C SER A 101 2.90 -10.19 -21.18
N VAL A 102 1.84 -10.95 -20.88
CA VAL A 102 1.98 -12.31 -20.33
C VAL A 102 2.65 -13.26 -21.34
N LEU A 103 2.27 -13.20 -22.62
CA LEU A 103 2.91 -14.04 -23.65
C LEU A 103 4.40 -13.73 -23.83
N VAL A 104 4.78 -12.46 -23.78
CA VAL A 104 6.20 -12.04 -23.78
C VAL A 104 6.92 -12.62 -22.56
N LEU A 105 6.31 -12.54 -21.38
CA LEU A 105 6.91 -13.09 -20.16
C LEU A 105 7.04 -14.62 -20.20
N GLU A 106 6.07 -15.34 -20.77
CA GLU A 106 6.16 -16.80 -20.96
C GLU A 106 7.30 -17.18 -21.93
N ALA A 107 7.44 -16.44 -23.04
CA ALA A 107 8.55 -16.64 -23.97
C ALA A 107 9.90 -16.37 -23.30
N LEU A 108 10.00 -15.29 -22.51
CA LEU A 108 11.19 -14.95 -21.74
C LEU A 108 11.48 -15.98 -20.64
N LEU A 109 10.45 -16.56 -20.01
CA LEU A 109 10.61 -17.66 -19.06
C LEU A 109 11.24 -18.86 -19.75
N ALA A 110 10.72 -19.29 -20.89
CA ALA A 110 11.28 -20.39 -21.67
C ALA A 110 12.76 -20.14 -22.02
N ILE A 111 13.10 -18.94 -22.51
CA ILE A 111 14.49 -18.55 -22.82
C ILE A 111 15.38 -18.58 -21.56
N ALA A 112 14.87 -18.05 -20.44
CA ALA A 112 15.62 -18.01 -19.19
C ALA A 112 15.93 -19.43 -18.68
N LEU A 113 14.97 -20.35 -18.79
CA LEU A 113 15.11 -21.74 -18.38
C LEU A 113 16.17 -22.48 -19.20
N LEU A 114 16.27 -22.21 -20.51
CA LEU A 114 17.34 -22.75 -21.37
C LEU A 114 18.74 -22.28 -20.94
N ARG A 115 18.84 -21.11 -20.32
CA ARG A 115 20.12 -20.49 -19.91
C ARG A 115 20.52 -20.80 -18.47
N THR A 116 19.57 -21.16 -17.60
CA THR A 116 19.85 -21.42 -16.18
C THR A 116 20.25 -22.87 -15.94
N GLY A 117 21.50 -23.09 -15.51
CA GLY A 117 21.92 -24.36 -14.89
C GLY A 117 21.36 -24.49 -13.48
N GLY A 118 20.98 -25.70 -13.08
CA GLY A 118 20.50 -25.98 -11.72
C GLY A 118 21.62 -25.78 -10.70
N ASP A 119 21.35 -24.97 -9.69
CA ASP A 119 22.22 -24.82 -8.53
C ASP A 119 21.31 -24.87 -7.30
N ASP A 120 21.34 -26.02 -6.61
CA ASP A 120 20.42 -26.34 -5.53
C ASP A 120 21.13 -26.15 -4.18
N SER A 121 21.14 -24.91 -3.70
CA SER A 121 21.71 -24.61 -2.38
C SER A 121 20.84 -23.59 -1.65
N ALA A 122 19.60 -23.95 -1.32
CA ALA A 122 18.89 -23.20 -0.28
C ALA A 122 19.46 -23.63 1.07
N THR A 123 19.85 -22.68 1.91
CA THR A 123 20.26 -22.99 3.28
C THR A 123 19.05 -23.60 4.01
N PRO A 124 19.11 -24.86 4.47
CA PRO A 124 17.98 -25.54 5.12
C PRO A 124 17.44 -24.77 6.35
N SER A 125 18.26 -23.90 6.93
CA SER A 125 17.94 -23.04 8.07
C SER A 125 16.88 -21.98 7.77
N LEU A 126 16.92 -21.32 6.60
CA LEU A 126 15.96 -20.25 6.27
C LEU A 126 14.56 -20.84 6.07
N ARG A 127 14.45 -21.94 5.31
CA ARG A 127 13.15 -22.56 5.01
C ARG A 127 12.41 -22.97 6.28
N ALA A 128 13.12 -23.58 7.24
CA ALA A 128 12.54 -24.04 8.49
C ALA A 128 12.00 -22.92 9.39
N VAL A 129 12.54 -21.70 9.26
CA VAL A 129 12.12 -20.53 10.06
C VAL A 129 11.09 -19.69 9.33
N ALA A 130 11.38 -19.34 8.07
CA ALA A 130 10.63 -18.35 7.31
C ALA A 130 9.29 -18.87 6.79
N LEU A 131 9.25 -20.11 6.27
CA LEU A 131 8.06 -20.64 5.60
C LEU A 131 6.85 -20.78 6.55
N PRO A 132 6.99 -21.35 7.77
CA PRO A 132 5.86 -21.43 8.69
C PRO A 132 5.32 -20.06 9.08
N LEU A 133 6.20 -19.08 9.32
CA LEU A 133 5.79 -17.70 9.64
C LEU A 133 5.05 -17.04 8.48
N SER A 134 5.52 -17.26 7.26
CA SER A 134 4.92 -16.72 6.03
C SER A 134 3.53 -17.29 5.79
N ILE A 135 3.38 -18.62 5.92
CA ILE A 135 2.09 -19.31 5.80
C ILE A 135 1.15 -18.83 6.91
N LEU A 136 1.62 -18.76 8.15
CA LEU A 136 0.81 -18.34 9.28
C LEU A 136 0.31 -16.90 9.12
N PHE A 137 1.19 -15.95 8.82
CA PHE A 137 0.80 -14.54 8.73
C PHE A 137 -0.08 -14.25 7.52
N GLY A 138 0.27 -14.78 6.33
CA GLY A 138 -0.60 -14.69 5.15
C GLY A 138 -1.96 -15.38 5.37
N GLY A 139 -1.96 -16.53 6.06
CA GLY A 139 -3.17 -17.25 6.45
C GLY A 139 -4.05 -16.47 7.44
N ILE A 140 -3.46 -15.77 8.41
CA ILE A 140 -4.19 -14.90 9.34
C ILE A 140 -4.88 -13.76 8.59
N VAL A 141 -4.17 -13.07 7.68
CA VAL A 141 -4.76 -11.98 6.89
C VAL A 141 -5.89 -12.51 6.00
N ALA A 142 -5.68 -13.64 5.32
CA ALA A 142 -6.71 -14.28 4.51
C ALA A 142 -7.92 -14.70 5.37
N ALA A 143 -7.69 -15.28 6.55
CA ALA A 143 -8.75 -15.66 7.48
C ALA A 143 -9.55 -14.44 7.96
N CYS A 144 -8.92 -13.31 8.23
CA CYS A 144 -9.63 -12.06 8.56
C CYS A 144 -10.56 -11.63 7.42
N TYR A 145 -10.13 -11.69 6.17
CA TYR A 145 -10.99 -11.37 5.02
C TYR A 145 -12.13 -12.37 4.81
N LEU A 146 -11.92 -13.66 5.14
CA LEU A 146 -12.96 -14.68 5.08
C LEU A 146 -13.98 -14.54 6.22
N LEU A 147 -13.52 -14.25 7.44
CA LEU A 147 -14.38 -14.06 8.61
C LEU A 147 -15.13 -12.73 8.57
N ASN A 148 -14.51 -11.70 7.99
CA ASN A 148 -15.10 -10.38 7.83
C ASN A 148 -14.83 -9.83 6.41
N PRO A 149 -15.67 -10.20 5.42
CA PRO A 149 -15.56 -9.69 4.06
C PRO A 149 -15.69 -8.16 3.95
N GLY A 150 -16.33 -7.51 4.94
CA GLY A 150 -16.44 -6.06 5.02
C GLY A 150 -15.09 -5.35 5.05
N LEU A 151 -14.03 -6.02 5.56
CA LEU A 151 -12.67 -5.48 5.56
C LEU A 151 -12.13 -5.19 4.15
N LEU A 152 -12.56 -5.94 3.14
CA LEU A 152 -12.15 -5.72 1.76
C LEU A 152 -12.75 -4.43 1.18
N MET A 153 -13.86 -3.94 1.76
CA MET A 153 -14.64 -2.79 1.29
C MET A 153 -14.55 -1.62 2.28
N ARG A 154 -13.48 -1.55 3.07
CA ARG A 154 -13.33 -0.59 4.16
C ARG A 154 -12.38 0.56 3.78
N SER A 155 -12.64 1.77 4.30
CA SER A 155 -11.76 2.94 4.18
C SER A 155 -11.34 3.19 2.72
N ASP A 156 -10.03 3.23 2.47
CA ASP A 156 -9.41 3.63 1.20
C ASP A 156 -9.65 2.58 0.10
N ALA A 157 -10.15 1.38 0.45
CA ALA A 157 -10.47 0.33 -0.50
C ALA A 157 -11.45 0.81 -1.59
N TRP A 158 -12.42 1.66 -1.25
CA TRP A 158 -13.37 2.22 -2.23
C TRP A 158 -12.68 3.13 -3.24
N TYR A 159 -11.74 3.96 -2.79
CA TYR A 159 -10.97 4.80 -3.70
C TYR A 159 -10.07 3.95 -4.61
N HIS A 160 -9.35 2.98 -4.03
CA HIS A 160 -8.52 2.05 -4.80
C HIS A 160 -9.35 1.23 -5.81
N ALA A 161 -10.54 0.78 -5.42
CA ALA A 161 -11.42 0.06 -6.32
C ALA A 161 -11.95 0.97 -7.46
N SER A 162 -12.23 2.24 -7.17
CA SER A 162 -12.69 3.21 -8.17
C SER A 162 -11.63 3.47 -9.24
N VAL A 163 -10.36 3.68 -8.84
CA VAL A 163 -9.26 3.91 -9.80
C VAL A 163 -8.95 2.67 -10.63
N ALA A 164 -9.01 1.47 -10.04
CA ALA A 164 -8.81 0.22 -10.80
C ALA A 164 -9.95 -0.02 -11.80
N SER A 165 -11.19 0.32 -11.44
CA SER A 165 -12.36 0.23 -12.33
C SER A 165 -12.26 1.26 -13.47
N GLU A 166 -11.81 2.47 -13.17
CA GLU A 166 -11.55 3.50 -14.19
C GLU A 166 -10.54 3.02 -15.26
N ILE A 167 -9.48 2.33 -14.86
CA ILE A 167 -8.50 1.73 -15.79
C ILE A 167 -9.17 0.67 -16.69
N LEU A 168 -10.05 -0.15 -16.13
CA LEU A 168 -10.74 -1.20 -16.87
C LEU A 168 -11.76 -0.64 -17.85
N ASP A 169 -12.50 0.37 -17.43
CA ASP A 169 -13.62 0.93 -18.20
C ASP A 169 -13.14 1.90 -19.27
N ARG A 170 -12.09 2.68 -19.01
CA ARG A 170 -11.70 3.84 -19.83
C ARG A 170 -10.21 3.87 -20.21
N GLY A 171 -9.42 2.91 -19.75
CA GLY A 171 -8.03 2.74 -20.15
C GLY A 171 -7.02 3.55 -19.33
N ILE A 172 -5.83 3.75 -19.90
CA ILE A 172 -4.70 4.41 -19.24
C ILE A 172 -4.17 5.60 -20.08
N PRO A 173 -3.76 6.71 -19.45
CA PRO A 173 -3.83 6.99 -18.02
C PRO A 173 -5.28 7.20 -17.55
N PRO A 174 -5.63 6.79 -16.31
CA PRO A 174 -6.98 7.00 -15.79
C PRO A 174 -7.22 8.48 -15.43
N LEU A 175 -8.49 8.90 -15.45
CA LEU A 175 -8.91 10.15 -14.82
C LEU A 175 -9.20 9.93 -13.33
N GLU A 176 -9.41 11.01 -12.58
CA GLU A 176 -9.89 10.90 -11.20
C GLU A 176 -11.32 10.36 -11.21
N PRO A 177 -11.61 9.15 -10.69
CA PRO A 177 -12.96 8.57 -10.75
C PRO A 177 -14.02 9.39 -10.01
N TRP A 178 -13.63 10.29 -9.11
CA TRP A 178 -14.55 11.11 -8.33
C TRP A 178 -14.70 12.56 -8.80
N LEU A 179 -14.04 12.93 -9.90
CA LEU A 179 -14.21 14.22 -10.55
C LEU A 179 -14.37 13.97 -12.05
N PRO A 180 -15.32 14.64 -12.73
CA PRO A 180 -15.37 14.56 -14.18
C PRO A 180 -14.09 15.20 -14.72
N ASP A 181 -13.61 14.67 -15.85
CA ASP A 181 -12.59 15.26 -16.72
C ASP A 181 -11.38 15.95 -16.03
N VAL A 182 -10.97 15.42 -14.88
CA VAL A 182 -9.79 15.84 -14.11
C VAL A 182 -8.76 14.72 -14.13
N PRO A 183 -7.50 14.99 -14.55
CA PRO A 183 -6.44 14.00 -14.47
C PRO A 183 -6.21 13.52 -13.03
N ILE A 184 -5.98 12.23 -12.87
CA ILE A 184 -5.69 11.66 -11.55
C ILE A 184 -4.39 12.25 -10.96
N ARG A 185 -4.45 12.62 -9.68
CA ARG A 185 -3.30 13.12 -8.89
C ARG A 185 -2.80 12.11 -7.85
N TYR A 186 -3.38 10.92 -7.87
CA TYR A 186 -2.99 9.81 -7.01
C TYR A 186 -2.17 8.77 -7.77
N MET A 187 -1.28 8.09 -7.05
CA MET A 187 -0.44 7.01 -7.57
C MET A 187 -1.29 5.88 -8.15
N TRP A 188 -1.31 5.68 -9.47
CA TRP A 188 -2.19 4.73 -10.15
C TRP A 188 -1.51 3.47 -10.74
N ILE A 189 -0.18 3.38 -10.73
CA ILE A 189 0.53 2.18 -11.23
C ILE A 189 0.22 0.93 -10.37
N TYR A 190 0.01 1.11 -9.08
CA TYR A 190 -0.52 0.05 -8.21
C TYR A 190 -1.87 -0.48 -8.73
N HIS A 191 -2.77 0.41 -9.13
CA HIS A 191 -4.09 0.07 -9.63
C HIS A 191 -4.04 -0.55 -11.02
N LEU A 192 -3.07 -0.17 -11.85
CA LEU A 192 -2.79 -0.84 -13.11
C LEU A 192 -2.48 -2.33 -12.90
N PHE A 193 -1.68 -2.65 -11.88
CA PHE A 193 -1.41 -4.04 -11.51
C PHE A 193 -2.68 -4.76 -11.02
N VAL A 194 -3.51 -4.09 -10.21
CA VAL A 194 -4.80 -4.64 -9.73
C VAL A 194 -5.74 -4.90 -10.91
N ALA A 195 -5.91 -3.95 -11.83
CA ALA A 195 -6.73 -4.10 -13.04
C ALA A 195 -6.22 -5.24 -13.93
N SER A 196 -4.90 -5.36 -14.09
CA SER A 196 -4.28 -6.48 -14.82
C SER A 196 -4.59 -7.82 -14.15
N THR A 197 -4.53 -7.87 -12.82
CA THR A 197 -4.88 -9.05 -12.02
C THR A 197 -6.35 -9.42 -12.20
N MET A 198 -7.27 -8.44 -12.16
CA MET A 198 -8.69 -8.68 -12.41
C MET A 198 -8.92 -9.28 -13.81
N ARG A 199 -8.27 -8.73 -14.85
CA ARG A 199 -8.42 -9.23 -16.22
C ARG A 199 -7.94 -10.68 -16.37
N LEU A 200 -6.80 -11.01 -15.76
CA LEU A 200 -6.19 -12.34 -15.79
C LEU A 200 -7.00 -13.34 -14.96
N ALA A 201 -7.30 -13.01 -13.71
CA ALA A 201 -7.94 -13.91 -12.75
C ALA A 201 -9.46 -13.99 -12.91
N GLY A 202 -10.11 -13.03 -13.57
CA GLY A 202 -11.56 -12.98 -13.68
C GLY A 202 -12.26 -12.79 -12.33
N VAL A 203 -11.65 -12.02 -11.43
CA VAL A 203 -12.18 -11.73 -10.09
C VAL A 203 -12.57 -10.26 -9.95
N GLY A 204 -13.49 -9.96 -9.04
CA GLY A 204 -13.87 -8.58 -8.71
C GLY A 204 -12.72 -7.79 -8.06
N VAL A 205 -12.85 -6.47 -8.10
CA VAL A 205 -11.79 -5.53 -7.68
C VAL A 205 -11.36 -5.71 -6.22
N PHE A 206 -12.30 -5.88 -5.31
CA PHE A 206 -12.01 -6.09 -3.89
C PHE A 206 -11.29 -7.43 -3.62
N ALA A 207 -11.58 -8.47 -4.40
CA ALA A 207 -10.87 -9.75 -4.30
C ALA A 207 -9.43 -9.64 -4.83
N ALA A 208 -9.20 -8.90 -5.91
CA ALA A 208 -7.85 -8.62 -6.42
C ALA A 208 -7.01 -7.80 -5.42
N LEU A 209 -7.61 -6.76 -4.82
CA LEU A 209 -7.00 -5.96 -3.76
C LEU A 209 -6.68 -6.81 -2.51
N GLY A 210 -7.61 -7.65 -2.07
CA GLY A 210 -7.40 -8.57 -0.95
C GLY A 210 -6.29 -9.58 -1.22
N ALA A 211 -6.26 -10.17 -2.43
CA ALA A 211 -5.20 -11.09 -2.85
C ALA A 211 -3.82 -10.42 -2.87
N PHE A 212 -3.74 -9.15 -3.30
CA PHE A 212 -2.51 -8.37 -3.23
C PHE A 212 -1.99 -8.23 -1.80
N ASN A 213 -2.87 -7.87 -0.85
CA ASN A 213 -2.51 -7.76 0.56
C ASN A 213 -2.10 -9.11 1.17
N VAL A 214 -2.80 -10.20 0.85
CA VAL A 214 -2.45 -11.55 1.30
C VAL A 214 -1.10 -11.98 0.76
N ALA A 215 -0.80 -11.71 -0.52
CA ALA A 215 0.50 -11.98 -1.11
C ALA A 215 1.61 -11.16 -0.41
N ALA A 216 1.38 -9.87 -0.15
CA ALA A 216 2.31 -9.04 0.59
C ALA A 216 2.53 -9.56 2.03
N ALA A 217 1.46 -9.95 2.72
CA ALA A 217 1.52 -10.53 4.06
C ALA A 217 2.29 -11.86 4.07
N PHE A 218 2.08 -12.72 3.07
CA PHE A 218 2.84 -13.97 2.96
C PHE A 218 4.34 -13.70 2.78
N VAL A 219 4.73 -12.76 1.93
CA VAL A 219 6.14 -12.49 1.63
C VAL A 219 6.87 -11.82 2.80
N PHE A 220 6.17 -11.00 3.59
CA PHE A 220 6.80 -10.15 4.60
C PHE A 220 7.60 -10.93 5.66
N PRO A 221 7.06 -11.94 6.37
CA PRO A 221 7.82 -12.71 7.35
C PRO A 221 9.00 -13.45 6.74
N TRP A 222 8.93 -13.84 5.47
CA TRP A 222 10.06 -14.45 4.78
C TRP A 222 11.24 -13.49 4.68
N LEU A 223 10.99 -12.27 4.23
CA LEU A 223 12.00 -11.23 4.12
C LEU A 223 12.51 -10.80 5.51
N ALA A 224 11.63 -10.71 6.51
CA ALA A 224 12.00 -10.39 7.88
C ALA A 224 12.91 -11.47 8.49
N ALA A 225 12.54 -12.75 8.38
CA ALA A 225 13.37 -13.86 8.83
C ALA A 225 14.72 -13.91 8.11
N ARG A 226 14.73 -13.60 6.80
CA ARG A 226 15.97 -13.50 6.03
C ARG A 226 16.86 -12.38 6.54
N MET A 227 16.33 -11.20 6.83
CA MET A 227 17.08 -10.09 7.43
C MET A 227 17.65 -10.50 8.77
N VAL A 228 16.83 -11.11 9.64
CA VAL A 228 17.24 -11.56 10.97
C VAL A 228 18.39 -12.57 10.90
N LEU A 229 18.40 -13.47 9.92
CA LEU A 229 19.46 -14.47 9.75
C LEU A 229 20.83 -13.89 9.39
N PHE A 230 20.93 -12.61 8.98
CA PHE A 230 22.22 -11.93 8.86
C PHE A 230 22.85 -11.62 10.23
N PHE A 231 22.04 -11.53 11.28
CA PHE A 231 22.46 -11.03 12.59
C PHE A 231 22.26 -12.06 13.72
N ALA A 232 21.38 -13.05 13.54
CA ALA A 232 21.08 -14.04 14.55
C ALA A 232 22.17 -15.11 14.68
N LYS A 233 22.45 -15.53 15.93
CA LYS A 233 23.45 -16.56 16.26
C LYS A 233 23.02 -17.98 15.89
N ASP A 234 21.71 -18.26 15.99
CA ASP A 234 21.14 -19.59 15.72
C ASP A 234 19.69 -19.50 15.21
N ARG A 235 19.16 -20.65 14.74
CA ARG A 235 17.82 -20.75 14.14
C ARG A 235 16.68 -20.42 15.10
N LYS A 236 16.78 -20.81 16.37
CA LYS A 236 15.73 -20.57 17.37
C LYS A 236 15.67 -19.08 17.69
N SER A 237 16.83 -18.44 17.86
CA SER A 237 16.93 -16.98 17.95
C SER A 237 16.34 -16.30 16.73
N ALA A 238 16.66 -16.78 15.52
CA ALA A 238 16.14 -16.17 14.30
C ALA A 238 14.61 -16.20 14.21
N PHE A 239 13.98 -17.33 14.57
CA PHE A 239 12.52 -17.45 14.60
C PHE A 239 11.88 -16.49 15.61
N ALA A 240 12.39 -16.46 16.85
CA ALA A 240 11.85 -15.59 17.90
C ALA A 240 12.02 -14.10 17.58
N ILE A 241 13.18 -13.70 17.04
CA ILE A 241 13.44 -12.32 16.62
C ILE A 241 12.51 -11.96 15.44
N ALA A 242 12.33 -12.85 14.46
CA ALA A 242 11.43 -12.61 13.34
C ALA A 242 9.97 -12.40 13.79
N LEU A 243 9.49 -13.11 14.81
CA LEU A 243 8.16 -12.86 15.39
C LEU A 243 8.02 -11.44 15.93
N VAL A 244 9.03 -10.93 16.65
CA VAL A 244 9.02 -9.55 17.16
C VAL A 244 9.07 -8.54 16.00
N VAL A 245 9.85 -8.81 14.95
CA VAL A 245 9.88 -7.97 13.74
C VAL A 245 8.51 -7.95 13.06
N VAL A 246 7.80 -9.07 13.01
CA VAL A 246 6.45 -9.16 12.41
C VAL A 246 5.42 -8.40 13.24
N ALA A 247 5.48 -8.48 14.56
CA ALA A 247 4.64 -7.66 15.44
C ALA A 247 4.96 -6.16 15.29
N GLY A 248 6.24 -5.83 15.18
CA GLY A 248 6.78 -4.47 15.09
C GLY A 248 7.28 -3.96 16.45
N LEU A 249 8.46 -3.35 16.48
CA LEU A 249 9.04 -2.81 17.71
C LEU A 249 8.17 -1.72 18.34
N GLN A 250 7.47 -0.94 17.51
CA GLN A 250 6.53 0.07 17.94
C GLN A 250 5.36 -0.48 18.76
N SER A 251 5.04 -1.79 18.64
CA SER A 251 4.00 -2.43 19.46
C SER A 251 4.25 -2.25 20.94
N ALA A 252 5.50 -2.23 21.37
CA ALA A 252 5.85 -2.09 22.78
C ALA A 252 5.33 -0.78 23.42
N ALA A 253 5.07 0.27 22.64
CA ALA A 253 4.63 1.56 23.17
C ALA A 253 3.22 1.51 23.79
N TRP A 254 2.38 0.52 23.45
CA TRP A 254 0.99 0.45 23.89
C TRP A 254 0.81 0.46 25.42
N VAL A 255 1.79 -0.03 26.18
CA VAL A 255 1.74 -0.03 27.66
C VAL A 255 1.74 1.38 28.26
N PHE A 256 2.06 2.40 27.46
CA PHE A 256 1.94 3.80 27.86
C PHE A 256 0.53 4.36 27.68
N PHE A 257 -0.43 3.58 27.15
CA PHE A 257 -1.84 4.02 27.04
C PHE A 257 -2.40 4.60 28.35
N PRO A 258 -2.11 4.05 29.55
CA PRO A 258 -2.59 4.65 30.80
C PRO A 258 -2.10 6.08 31.06
N LEU A 259 -1.01 6.53 30.42
CA LEU A 259 -0.59 7.94 30.48
C LEU A 259 -1.63 8.86 29.85
N GLY A 260 -2.48 8.35 28.94
CA GLY A 260 -3.65 9.06 28.43
C GLY A 260 -4.57 9.54 29.56
N PHE A 261 -4.72 8.75 30.63
CA PHE A 261 -5.56 9.12 31.78
C PHE A 261 -5.02 10.32 32.56
N ALA A 262 -3.78 10.78 32.30
CA ALA A 262 -3.31 12.03 32.88
C ALA A 262 -4.16 13.24 32.41
N ARG A 263 -4.92 13.13 31.31
CA ARG A 263 -5.94 14.12 30.91
C ARG A 263 -7.02 14.32 31.96
N ALA A 264 -7.35 13.31 32.76
CA ALA A 264 -8.32 13.48 33.82
C ALA A 264 -7.89 14.57 34.84
N PHE A 265 -6.63 14.99 34.83
CA PHE A 265 -6.10 16.05 35.69
C PHE A 265 -5.89 17.40 34.97
N ILE A 266 -6.03 17.47 33.64
CA ILE A 266 -5.71 18.67 32.82
C ILE A 266 -6.78 18.93 31.74
N GLY A 267 -6.92 20.19 31.28
CA GLY A 267 -7.87 20.55 30.21
C GLY A 267 -9.23 21.04 30.70
N GLU A 268 -10.22 21.07 29.82
CA GLU A 268 -11.58 21.59 30.09
C GLU A 268 -12.44 20.56 30.85
N THR A 269 -12.48 19.31 30.39
CA THR A 269 -13.12 18.19 31.09
C THR A 269 -12.10 17.49 31.99
N ARG A 270 -12.42 17.29 33.28
CA ARG A 270 -11.52 16.70 34.29
C ARG A 270 -12.24 15.67 35.17
N GLY A 271 -11.47 14.96 35.98
CA GLY A 271 -11.97 14.04 37.00
C GLY A 271 -12.62 12.79 36.42
N ALA A 272 -13.64 12.26 37.12
CA ALA A 272 -14.33 11.03 36.76
C ALA A 272 -15.06 11.13 35.41
N GLU A 273 -15.49 12.31 35.01
CA GLU A 273 -16.14 12.54 33.72
C GLU A 273 -15.20 12.26 32.54
N GLU A 274 -13.98 12.81 32.61
CA GLU A 274 -12.97 12.58 31.58
C GLU A 274 -12.53 11.12 31.56
N LEU A 275 -12.35 10.49 32.74
CA LEU A 275 -12.05 9.05 32.82
C LEU A 275 -13.17 8.22 32.17
N ALA A 276 -14.43 8.50 32.48
CA ALA A 276 -15.58 7.81 31.90
C ALA A 276 -15.65 8.04 30.38
N ARG A 277 -15.34 9.26 29.91
CA ARG A 277 -15.23 9.57 28.48
C ARG A 277 -14.16 8.71 27.83
N MET A 278 -12.94 8.69 28.36
CA MET A 278 -11.83 7.89 27.82
C MET A 278 -12.13 6.39 27.82
N ILE A 279 -12.72 5.85 28.90
CA ILE A 279 -13.10 4.43 28.99
C ILE A 279 -14.17 4.09 27.94
N ARG A 280 -15.16 4.97 27.70
CA ARG A 280 -16.17 4.77 26.65
C ARG A 280 -15.58 4.74 25.23
N HIS A 281 -14.41 5.32 25.01
CA HIS A 281 -13.72 5.30 23.72
C HIS A 281 -12.80 4.08 23.55
N VAL A 282 -12.64 3.24 24.58
CA VAL A 282 -11.92 1.97 24.47
C VAL A 282 -12.79 0.97 23.72
N ASP A 283 -12.45 0.77 22.45
CA ASP A 283 -13.09 -0.21 21.58
C ASP A 283 -12.06 -1.24 21.11
N LEU A 284 -12.19 -2.46 21.61
CA LEU A 284 -11.31 -3.59 21.30
C LEU A 284 -11.92 -4.54 20.25
N ASP A 285 -13.18 -4.30 19.87
CA ASP A 285 -13.99 -5.18 19.03
C ASP A 285 -14.17 -4.60 17.62
N SER A 286 -13.47 -3.51 17.32
CA SER A 286 -13.40 -2.91 16.00
C SER A 286 -11.97 -2.54 15.60
N PHE A 287 -11.80 -2.05 14.37
CA PHE A 287 -10.53 -1.49 13.92
C PHE A 287 -9.98 -0.39 14.85
N ARG A 288 -10.85 0.29 15.62
CA ARG A 288 -10.48 1.38 16.53
C ARG A 288 -9.56 0.91 17.66
N VAL A 289 -9.39 -0.41 17.81
CA VAL A 289 -8.35 -0.99 18.66
C VAL A 289 -6.96 -0.43 18.36
N ILE A 290 -6.67 -0.02 17.11
CA ILE A 290 -5.39 0.61 16.76
C ILE A 290 -5.19 1.97 17.46
N TYR A 291 -6.29 2.68 17.75
CA TYR A 291 -6.29 3.95 18.46
C TYR A 291 -6.08 3.73 19.96
N PHE A 292 -6.74 2.73 20.53
CA PHE A 292 -6.48 2.29 21.90
C PHE A 292 -5.01 1.87 22.11
N LEU A 293 -4.47 1.12 21.15
CA LEU A 293 -3.09 0.66 21.21
C LEU A 293 -2.08 1.81 21.01
N SER A 294 -2.48 2.94 20.39
CA SER A 294 -1.61 4.10 20.11
C SER A 294 -1.66 5.07 21.28
N PRO A 295 -0.66 5.07 22.19
CA PRO A 295 -0.66 6.07 23.25
C PRO A 295 -0.57 7.47 22.60
N PHE A 296 -1.40 8.41 23.07
CA PHE A 296 -1.39 9.84 22.71
C PHE A 296 -2.15 10.31 21.45
N GLU A 297 -3.01 9.51 20.83
CA GLU A 297 -3.85 9.99 19.71
C GLU A 297 -4.78 11.14 20.11
N GLU A 298 -5.59 10.94 21.15
CA GLU A 298 -6.52 11.96 21.60
C GLU A 298 -5.85 13.07 22.43
N MET A 299 -4.67 12.80 23.01
CA MET A 299 -4.13 13.59 24.11
C MET A 299 -3.54 14.95 23.71
N SER A 300 -3.35 15.21 22.42
CA SER A 300 -2.60 16.41 22.00
C SER A 300 -2.76 16.83 20.54
N GLY A 301 -3.48 16.06 19.71
CA GLY A 301 -3.35 16.21 18.25
C GLY A 301 -1.94 15.84 17.74
N VAL A 302 -1.09 15.24 18.59
CA VAL A 302 0.30 14.82 18.30
C VAL A 302 0.42 13.29 18.17
N GLY A 303 -0.63 12.50 18.35
CA GLY A 303 -0.48 11.04 18.28
C GLY A 303 -0.22 10.50 16.87
N ASN A 304 0.57 9.44 16.79
CA ASN A 304 0.91 8.70 15.57
C ASN A 304 0.10 7.39 15.53
N TYR A 305 -0.40 7.02 14.34
CA TYR A 305 -1.08 5.75 14.08
C TYR A 305 -0.08 4.58 14.09
N MET A 306 0.53 4.25 15.24
CA MET A 306 1.71 3.40 15.27
C MET A 306 1.69 2.44 16.45
N VAL A 307 1.22 1.22 16.23
CA VAL A 307 1.36 0.18 17.25
C VAL A 307 1.55 -1.17 16.65
N ASN A 308 0.76 -1.57 15.68
CA ASN A 308 1.01 -2.83 15.00
C ASN A 308 1.58 -2.61 13.61
N LEU A 309 2.29 -3.59 13.10
CA LEU A 309 2.61 -3.69 11.69
C LEU A 309 1.52 -4.48 10.93
N ALA A 310 0.77 -5.34 11.63
CA ALA A 310 -0.27 -6.17 11.05
C ALA A 310 -1.44 -5.40 10.43
N ASP A 311 -1.80 -4.24 10.99
CA ASP A 311 -2.89 -3.40 10.46
C ASP A 311 -2.60 -2.93 9.03
N LYS A 312 -1.32 -2.77 8.66
CA LYS A 312 -0.88 -2.36 7.32
C LYS A 312 -1.01 -3.45 6.26
N TYR A 313 -1.22 -4.69 6.69
CA TYR A 313 -1.54 -5.81 5.81
C TYR A 313 -3.03 -6.15 5.82
N LEU A 314 -3.79 -5.70 6.82
CA LEU A 314 -5.24 -5.84 6.87
C LEU A 314 -5.96 -4.70 6.14
N THR A 315 -5.38 -3.50 6.14
CA THR A 315 -5.92 -2.31 5.44
C THR A 315 -5.53 -2.35 3.96
N ILE A 316 -6.50 -2.26 3.06
CA ILE A 316 -6.31 -2.32 1.60
C ILE A 316 -5.59 -1.06 1.10
N THR A 317 -4.26 -1.13 1.00
CA THR A 317 -3.39 -0.06 0.46
C THR A 317 -2.11 -0.68 -0.09
N ALA A 318 -1.34 0.05 -0.90
CA ALA A 318 -0.01 -0.38 -1.35
C ALA A 318 1.07 -0.34 -0.25
N PHE A 319 0.75 0.10 0.97
CA PHE A 319 1.76 0.42 1.99
C PHE A 319 2.50 -0.82 2.52
N GLY A 320 1.79 -1.88 2.92
CA GLY A 320 2.40 -3.13 3.37
C GLY A 320 3.30 -3.75 2.30
N PHE A 321 2.88 -3.69 1.03
CA PHE A 321 3.70 -4.11 -0.09
C PHE A 321 4.97 -3.26 -0.26
N ALA A 322 4.87 -1.93 -0.16
CA ALA A 322 6.03 -1.05 -0.26
C ALA A 322 7.08 -1.33 0.84
N LEU A 323 6.66 -1.79 2.03
CA LEU A 323 7.59 -2.27 3.08
C LEU A 323 8.33 -3.54 2.66
N ASN A 324 7.71 -4.44 1.89
CA ASN A 324 8.39 -5.61 1.32
C ASN A 324 9.44 -5.21 0.29
N VAL A 325 9.11 -4.25 -0.59
CA VAL A 325 10.05 -3.71 -1.57
C VAL A 325 11.24 -3.07 -0.87
N PHE A 326 10.98 -2.25 0.17
CA PHE A 326 12.01 -1.65 1.02
C PHE A 326 12.93 -2.71 1.65
N LEU A 327 12.35 -3.76 2.23
CA LEU A 327 13.11 -4.81 2.90
C LEU A 327 13.93 -5.65 1.91
N LEU A 328 13.39 -5.93 0.72
CA LEU A 328 14.13 -6.62 -0.33
C LEU A 328 15.29 -5.77 -0.88
N ALA A 329 15.12 -4.44 -0.97
CA ALA A 329 16.20 -3.53 -1.35
C ALA A 329 17.30 -3.48 -0.28
N PHE A 330 16.93 -3.43 0.99
CA PHE A 330 17.87 -3.53 2.11
C PHE A 330 18.65 -4.85 2.09
N LEU A 331 17.96 -5.98 1.90
CA LEU A 331 18.58 -7.30 1.77
C LEU A 331 19.52 -7.41 0.56
N THR A 332 19.17 -6.72 -0.53
CA THR A 332 20.01 -6.61 -1.72
C THR A 332 21.29 -5.85 -1.40
N ALA A 333 21.19 -4.73 -0.68
CA ALA A 333 22.34 -3.96 -0.22
C ALA A 333 23.24 -4.78 0.72
N LEU A 334 22.69 -5.47 1.73
CA LEU A 334 23.45 -6.36 2.62
C LEU A 334 24.17 -7.48 1.86
N SER A 335 23.47 -8.11 0.92
CA SER A 335 24.03 -9.21 0.12
C SER A 335 25.13 -8.74 -0.83
N ALA A 336 25.05 -7.50 -1.32
CA ALA A 336 26.09 -6.91 -2.14
C ALA A 336 27.37 -6.62 -1.33
N GLY A 337 27.21 -6.19 -0.06
CA GLY A 337 28.34 -5.86 0.83
C GLY A 337 29.19 -7.08 1.06
N LEU A 338 28.53 -8.18 1.43
CA LEU A 338 29.16 -9.50 1.56
C LEU A 338 29.99 -9.98 0.38
N ARG A 339 29.70 -9.51 -0.84
CA ARG A 339 30.44 -9.92 -2.05
C ARG A 339 31.59 -8.99 -2.39
N GLY A 340 31.67 -7.81 -1.76
CA GLY A 340 32.70 -6.79 -2.01
C GLY A 340 32.71 -6.23 -3.44
N ARG A 341 31.72 -6.55 -4.30
CA ARG A 341 31.65 -6.13 -5.70
C ARG A 341 30.22 -5.90 -6.17
N LEU A 342 30.00 -4.78 -6.86
CA LEU A 342 28.75 -4.48 -7.54
C LEU A 342 28.74 -5.19 -8.89
N SER A 343 27.97 -6.27 -9.00
CA SER A 343 27.58 -6.74 -10.33
C SER A 343 26.52 -5.80 -10.91
N ALA A 344 26.55 -5.54 -12.21
CA ALA A 344 25.48 -4.80 -12.91
C ALA A 344 24.08 -5.32 -12.56
N ARG A 345 23.94 -6.63 -12.32
CA ARG A 345 22.71 -7.30 -11.90
C ARG A 345 22.13 -6.78 -10.58
N VAL A 346 22.99 -6.46 -9.60
CA VAL A 346 22.59 -5.90 -8.31
C VAL A 346 22.13 -4.46 -8.49
N ALA A 347 22.83 -3.68 -9.33
CA ALA A 347 22.41 -2.32 -9.64
C ALA A 347 21.05 -2.29 -10.35
N VAL A 348 20.82 -3.18 -11.32
CA VAL A 348 19.52 -3.33 -12.02
C VAL A 348 18.40 -3.72 -11.04
N LEU A 349 18.66 -4.66 -10.12
CA LEU A 349 17.68 -5.01 -9.09
C LEU A 349 17.39 -3.83 -8.15
N ALA A 350 18.42 -3.12 -7.68
CA ALA A 350 18.24 -1.97 -6.81
C ALA A 350 17.47 -0.83 -7.50
N PHE A 351 17.76 -0.59 -8.79
CA PHE A 351 17.02 0.34 -9.64
C PHE A 351 15.55 -0.05 -9.73
N ALA A 352 15.25 -1.32 -10.05
CA ALA A 352 13.88 -1.81 -10.18
C ALA A 352 13.09 -1.67 -8.87
N LEU A 353 13.69 -2.02 -7.73
CA LEU A 353 13.05 -1.91 -6.42
C LEU A 353 12.83 -0.44 -6.00
N ALA A 354 13.79 0.45 -6.28
CA ALA A 354 13.64 1.87 -6.00
C ALA A 354 12.53 2.49 -6.87
N LEU A 355 12.49 2.14 -8.16
CA LEU A 355 11.45 2.58 -9.08
C LEU A 355 10.08 2.05 -8.64
N GLU A 356 9.96 0.77 -8.33
CA GLU A 356 8.72 0.15 -7.85
C GLU A 356 8.18 0.83 -6.60
N ALA A 357 9.02 1.03 -5.58
CA ALA A 357 8.61 1.70 -4.35
C ALA A 357 8.13 3.14 -4.62
N LEU A 358 8.77 3.86 -5.54
CA LEU A 358 8.34 5.20 -5.96
C LEU A 358 7.00 5.16 -6.69
N LEU A 359 6.80 4.24 -7.62
CA LEU A 359 5.57 4.16 -8.43
C LEU A 359 4.34 3.69 -7.64
N PHE A 360 4.55 2.88 -6.59
CA PHE A 360 3.47 2.30 -5.80
C PHE A 360 3.14 3.11 -4.54
N HIS A 361 4.17 3.65 -3.87
CA HIS A 361 3.97 4.40 -2.63
C HIS A 361 5.06 5.44 -2.43
N ALA A 362 4.86 6.63 -2.99
CA ALA A 362 5.86 7.72 -3.06
C ALA A 362 6.63 7.98 -1.76
N ILE A 363 5.97 7.98 -0.59
CA ILE A 363 6.64 8.25 0.70
C ILE A 363 7.68 7.16 1.04
N VAL A 364 7.34 5.87 0.83
CA VAL A 364 8.26 4.76 1.10
C VAL A 364 9.32 4.69 0.00
N GLY A 365 8.96 4.97 -1.26
CA GLY A 365 9.89 5.10 -2.36
C GLY A 365 10.95 6.17 -2.13
N MET A 366 10.54 7.37 -1.72
CA MET A 366 11.46 8.45 -1.35
C MET A 366 12.31 8.08 -0.14
N ALA A 367 11.73 7.45 0.89
CA ALA A 367 12.49 6.95 2.02
C ALA A 367 13.55 5.93 1.61
N LEU A 368 13.22 5.03 0.66
CA LEU A 368 14.16 4.04 0.11
C LEU A 368 15.30 4.71 -0.66
N VAL A 369 14.99 5.61 -1.59
CA VAL A 369 16.00 6.35 -2.36
C VAL A 369 16.93 7.13 -1.44
N LEU A 370 16.37 7.90 -0.51
CA LEU A 370 17.15 8.71 0.43
C LEU A 370 17.96 7.83 1.40
N SER A 371 17.48 6.65 1.78
CA SER A 371 18.25 5.69 2.59
C SER A 371 19.41 5.07 1.80
N LEU A 372 19.20 4.73 0.53
CA LEU A 372 20.26 4.21 -0.35
C LEU A 372 21.36 5.25 -0.57
N VAL A 373 20.97 6.50 -0.87
CA VAL A 373 21.91 7.61 -1.06
C VAL A 373 22.60 8.00 0.25
N GLY A 374 21.82 8.23 1.32
CA GLY A 374 22.32 8.61 2.63
C GLY A 374 23.27 7.58 3.22
N SER A 375 22.93 6.29 3.11
CA SER A 375 23.82 5.22 3.56
C SER A 375 25.10 5.16 2.74
N GLY A 376 25.06 5.39 1.42
CA GLY A 376 26.25 5.48 0.58
C GLY A 376 27.18 6.61 1.00
N ILE A 377 26.63 7.79 1.29
CA ILE A 377 27.37 8.96 1.80
C ILE A 377 28.01 8.64 3.16
N LEU A 378 27.23 8.11 4.10
CA LEU A 378 27.69 7.76 5.45
C LEU A 378 28.78 6.68 5.42
N MET A 379 28.61 5.66 4.58
CA MET A 379 29.62 4.62 4.39
C MET A 379 30.89 5.20 3.79
N ALA A 380 30.82 6.06 2.76
CA ALA A 380 31.99 6.71 2.18
C ALA A 380 32.74 7.60 3.20
N ALA A 381 32.00 8.36 4.01
CA ALA A 381 32.58 9.18 5.09
C ALA A 381 33.25 8.34 6.17
N ALA A 382 32.59 7.26 6.62
CA ALA A 382 33.14 6.35 7.61
C ALA A 382 34.41 5.64 7.13
N GLY A 383 34.48 5.28 5.84
CA GLY A 383 35.69 4.74 5.21
C GLY A 383 36.88 5.68 5.31
N ARG A 384 36.69 6.95 4.96
CA ARG A 384 37.77 7.96 5.02
C ARG A 384 38.28 8.21 6.44
N LEU A 385 37.38 8.21 7.43
CA LEU A 385 37.71 8.62 8.79
C LEU A 385 38.24 7.49 9.67
N ARG A 386 37.80 6.24 9.45
CA ARG A 386 37.98 5.18 10.46
C ARG A 386 38.60 3.88 9.93
N PHE A 387 38.54 3.62 8.63
CA PHE A 387 38.95 2.32 8.08
C PHE A 387 39.91 2.50 6.89
N ARG A 388 41.20 2.21 7.11
CA ARG A 388 42.24 2.23 6.05
C ARG A 388 41.92 1.24 4.91
N ASP A 389 41.16 0.20 5.21
CA ASP A 389 40.64 -0.74 4.22
C ASP A 389 39.39 -0.13 3.58
N GLY A 390 39.58 0.45 2.39
CA GLY A 390 38.56 1.23 1.68
C GLY A 390 37.17 0.59 1.64
N VAL A 391 36.14 1.44 1.61
CA VAL A 391 34.74 1.01 1.53
C VAL A 391 34.44 0.47 0.13
N SER A 392 33.67 -0.61 0.06
CA SER A 392 33.18 -1.17 -1.19
C SER A 392 32.51 -0.08 -2.05
N ALA A 393 33.07 0.19 -3.24
CA ALA A 393 32.53 1.14 -4.22
C ALA A 393 31.06 0.84 -4.58
N THR A 394 30.65 -0.40 -4.38
CA THR A 394 29.27 -0.88 -4.48
C THR A 394 28.29 -0.08 -3.64
N HIS A 395 28.63 0.20 -2.39
CA HIS A 395 27.74 0.85 -1.41
C HIS A 395 27.87 2.35 -1.45
N SER A 396 29.09 2.85 -1.62
CA SER A 396 29.35 4.29 -1.65
C SER A 396 28.93 4.96 -2.96
N ILE A 397 28.85 4.21 -4.08
CA ILE A 397 28.55 4.77 -5.41
C ILE A 397 27.45 3.97 -6.12
N GLY A 398 27.63 2.66 -6.27
CA GLY A 398 26.79 1.83 -7.13
C GLY A 398 25.29 1.85 -6.80
N LEU A 399 24.96 1.56 -5.54
CA LEU A 399 23.57 1.57 -5.05
C LEU A 399 22.96 2.98 -5.02
N PRO A 400 23.64 4.04 -4.56
CA PRO A 400 23.19 5.41 -4.71
C PRO A 400 22.88 5.80 -6.16
N VAL A 401 23.76 5.49 -7.11
CA VAL A 401 23.54 5.81 -8.54
C VAL A 401 22.32 5.09 -9.09
N ALA A 402 22.13 3.81 -8.76
CA ALA A 402 20.93 3.06 -9.16
C ALA A 402 19.64 3.68 -8.58
N ALA A 403 19.67 4.12 -7.32
CA ALA A 403 18.55 4.77 -6.66
C ALA A 403 18.22 6.15 -7.28
N ILE A 404 19.25 6.96 -7.57
CA ILE A 404 19.10 8.26 -8.24
C ILE A 404 18.55 8.07 -9.65
N ALA A 405 19.10 7.10 -10.41
CA ALA A 405 18.60 6.79 -11.75
C ALA A 405 17.12 6.38 -11.70
N ALA A 406 16.71 5.57 -10.71
CA ALA A 406 15.31 5.20 -10.52
C ALA A 406 14.43 6.42 -10.20
N ALA A 407 14.90 7.31 -9.33
CA ALA A 407 14.19 8.56 -9.01
C ALA A 407 14.03 9.46 -10.23
N LEU A 408 15.08 9.61 -11.05
CA LEU A 408 15.02 10.36 -12.30
C LEU A 408 14.05 9.74 -13.31
N CYS A 409 14.02 8.40 -13.40
CA CYS A 409 13.06 7.70 -14.27
C CYS A 409 11.61 7.82 -13.78
N GLY A 410 11.39 7.83 -12.45
CA GLY A 410 10.08 8.01 -11.85
C GLY A 410 9.59 9.47 -11.82
N LEU A 411 10.49 10.44 -11.99
CA LEU A 411 10.20 11.86 -11.85
C LEU A 411 9.08 12.36 -12.78
N PRO A 412 9.03 12.02 -14.09
CA PRO A 412 7.94 12.46 -14.95
C PRO A 412 6.57 12.01 -14.46
N TYR A 413 6.49 10.78 -13.93
CA TYR A 413 5.26 10.25 -13.35
C TYR A 413 4.89 10.98 -12.05
N ILE A 414 5.83 11.13 -11.10
CA ILE A 414 5.57 11.90 -9.86
C ILE A 414 5.19 13.35 -10.17
N TYR A 415 5.83 13.97 -11.16
CA TYR A 415 5.50 15.32 -11.60
C TYR A 415 4.09 15.38 -12.17
N SER A 416 3.68 14.41 -12.99
CA SER A 416 2.31 14.36 -13.54
C SER A 416 1.22 14.30 -12.46
N LEU A 417 1.53 13.72 -11.30
CA LEU A 417 0.59 13.61 -10.18
C LEU A 417 0.54 14.87 -9.29
N THR A 418 1.59 15.67 -9.32
CA THR A 418 1.75 16.85 -8.43
C THR A 418 1.59 18.18 -9.17
N ALA A 419 1.70 18.19 -10.50
CA ALA A 419 1.52 19.39 -11.31
C ALA A 419 0.11 19.99 -11.14
N GLY A 420 0.04 21.26 -10.71
CA GLY A 420 -1.21 22.00 -10.51
C GLY A 420 -1.92 21.73 -9.17
N GLY A 421 -1.28 21.01 -8.24
CA GLY A 421 -1.75 20.83 -6.86
C GLY A 421 -1.58 22.09 -6.02
N SER A 422 -2.67 22.58 -5.42
CA SER A 422 -2.62 23.53 -4.31
C SER A 422 -2.70 22.75 -2.99
N SER A 423 -1.70 21.91 -2.71
CA SER A 423 -1.64 21.27 -1.39
C SER A 423 -1.40 22.36 -0.35
N GLY A 424 -2.42 22.67 0.43
CA GLY A 424 -2.40 23.70 1.45
C GLY A 424 -1.26 23.50 2.46
N GLY A 425 -0.36 24.48 2.51
CA GLY A 425 0.60 24.63 3.58
C GLY A 425 1.96 25.12 3.09
N ASP A 426 2.27 26.39 3.35
CA ASP A 426 3.62 26.97 3.46
C ASP A 426 4.46 26.33 4.59
N ALA A 427 4.18 25.07 4.94
CA ALA A 427 4.91 24.37 5.96
C ALA A 427 6.28 23.97 5.39
N GLY A 428 7.33 24.60 5.91
CA GLY A 428 8.71 24.24 5.57
C GLY A 428 8.88 22.71 5.56
N THR A 429 9.48 22.20 4.49
CA THR A 429 9.67 20.76 4.24
C THR A 429 10.58 20.09 5.26
N LEU A 430 11.29 20.89 6.06
CA LEU A 430 12.17 20.46 7.14
C LEU A 430 11.75 21.09 8.47
N HIS A 431 11.55 20.26 9.49
CA HIS A 431 11.31 20.69 10.87
C HIS A 431 11.75 19.59 11.84
N LEU A 432 12.05 19.93 13.10
CA LEU A 432 12.24 18.90 14.12
C LEU A 432 10.87 18.34 14.54
N GLY A 433 10.52 17.17 14.01
CA GLY A 433 9.27 16.47 14.30
C GLY A 433 9.26 15.87 15.69
N ILE A 434 8.95 16.67 16.72
CA ILE A 434 8.83 16.23 18.13
C ILE A 434 7.94 14.98 18.23
N ARG A 435 6.86 14.92 17.45
CA ARG A 435 5.97 13.77 17.33
C ARG A 435 6.69 12.47 17.01
N ASN A 436 7.50 12.46 15.95
CA ASN A 436 8.26 11.30 15.55
C ASN A 436 9.36 10.98 16.55
N ALA A 437 10.01 12.00 17.14
CA ALA A 437 11.00 11.81 18.19
C ALA A 437 10.42 11.09 19.41
N VAL A 438 9.25 11.53 19.90
CA VAL A 438 8.52 10.87 21.00
C VAL A 438 8.13 9.45 20.62
N THR A 439 7.60 9.25 19.41
CA THR A 439 7.18 7.92 18.94
C THR A 439 8.35 6.94 18.86
N ILE A 440 9.53 7.40 18.42
CA ILE A 440 10.77 6.63 18.44
C ILE A 440 11.21 6.33 19.88
N ALA A 441 11.15 7.33 20.76
CA ALA A 441 11.65 7.22 22.12
C ALA A 441 10.86 6.24 22.97
N LEU A 442 9.52 6.22 22.89
CA LEU A 442 8.66 5.41 23.78
C LEU A 442 9.04 3.92 23.85
N PRO A 443 9.03 3.13 22.75
CA PRO A 443 9.38 1.72 22.82
C PRO A 443 10.85 1.51 23.23
N LEU A 444 11.74 2.45 22.88
CA LEU A 444 13.17 2.35 23.21
C LEU A 444 13.44 2.61 24.69
N VAL A 445 12.76 3.58 25.30
CA VAL A 445 12.84 3.92 26.73
C VAL A 445 12.24 2.80 27.57
N LEU A 446 11.11 2.24 27.16
CA LEU A 446 10.52 1.07 27.83
C LEU A 446 11.49 -0.11 27.88
N LEU A 447 12.25 -0.29 26.80
CA LEU A 447 13.28 -1.30 26.67
C LEU A 447 14.68 -0.76 26.92
N TRP A 448 14.85 0.33 27.69
CA TRP A 448 16.08 1.13 27.76
C TRP A 448 17.37 0.30 27.85
N LYS A 449 17.46 -0.62 28.83
CA LYS A 449 18.67 -1.44 29.02
C LYS A 449 18.97 -2.35 27.82
N ILE A 450 17.93 -2.82 27.13
CA ILE A 450 18.04 -3.68 25.95
C ILE A 450 18.40 -2.84 24.73
N SER A 451 17.66 -1.76 24.48
CA SER A 451 17.85 -0.81 23.39
C SER A 451 19.22 -0.15 23.43
N PHE A 452 19.65 0.33 24.61
CA PHE A 452 20.95 0.96 24.81
C PHE A 452 22.10 0.00 24.50
N ARG A 453 22.01 -1.27 24.95
CA ARG A 453 23.00 -2.29 24.60
C ARG A 453 23.01 -2.55 23.10
N ALA A 454 21.84 -2.77 22.50
CA ALA A 454 21.71 -2.99 21.06
C ALA A 454 22.34 -1.83 20.25
N PHE A 455 22.09 -0.58 20.65
CA PHE A 455 22.70 0.61 20.04
C PHE A 455 24.22 0.62 20.22
N ARG A 456 24.71 0.39 21.44
CA ARG A 456 26.16 0.31 21.70
C ARG A 456 26.82 -0.75 20.82
N ASP A 457 26.21 -1.92 20.68
CA ASP A 457 26.74 -2.98 19.84
C ASP A 457 26.70 -2.62 18.35
N LEU A 458 25.61 -2.01 17.88
CA LEU A 458 25.46 -1.56 16.51
C LEU A 458 26.55 -0.53 16.12
N TRP A 459 26.98 0.32 17.08
CA TRP A 459 28.05 1.32 16.88
C TRP A 459 29.46 0.81 17.19
N ALA A 460 29.60 -0.27 17.96
CA ALA A 460 30.89 -0.86 18.31
C ALA A 460 31.38 -1.89 17.29
N MET A 461 30.52 -2.40 16.42
CA MET A 461 30.82 -3.59 15.60
C MET A 461 31.57 -3.31 14.29
N GLU A 462 32.44 -4.26 13.93
CA GLU A 462 33.41 -4.16 12.84
C GLU A 462 32.90 -4.74 11.50
N THR A 463 31.85 -5.58 11.52
CA THR A 463 31.37 -6.25 10.30
C THR A 463 30.75 -5.26 9.32
N GLU A 464 30.95 -5.49 8.02
CA GLU A 464 30.42 -4.61 6.97
C GLU A 464 28.88 -4.57 6.96
N GLN A 465 28.22 -5.70 7.22
CA GLN A 465 26.76 -5.82 7.23
C GLN A 465 26.13 -4.95 8.31
N VAL A 466 26.74 -4.94 9.50
CA VAL A 466 26.28 -4.11 10.62
C VAL A 466 26.51 -2.63 10.33
N ARG A 467 27.64 -2.28 9.69
CA ARG A 467 27.92 -0.90 9.24
C ARG A 467 26.88 -0.42 8.21
N ILE A 468 26.53 -1.26 7.23
CA ILE A 468 25.48 -0.96 6.25
C ILE A 468 24.15 -0.75 6.97
N ALA A 469 23.77 -1.64 7.89
CA ALA A 469 22.53 -1.52 8.66
C ALA A 469 22.48 -0.22 9.48
N ALA A 470 23.57 0.10 10.18
CA ALA A 470 23.70 1.34 10.96
C ALA A 470 23.58 2.59 10.09
N ALA A 471 24.20 2.60 8.91
CA ALA A 471 24.11 3.72 7.96
C ALA A 471 22.68 3.92 7.42
N TRP A 472 21.96 2.84 7.15
CA TRP A 472 20.53 2.90 6.77
C TRP A 472 19.66 3.41 7.91
N ILE A 473 19.83 2.87 9.12
CA ILE A 473 19.09 3.29 10.31
C ILE A 473 19.34 4.77 10.61
N ALA A 474 20.59 5.25 10.50
CA ALA A 474 20.94 6.65 10.71
C ALA A 474 20.30 7.56 9.65
N SER A 475 20.30 7.14 8.39
CA SER A 475 19.65 7.87 7.29
C SER A 475 18.14 7.98 7.53
N LEU A 476 17.48 6.86 7.88
CA LEU A 476 16.06 6.85 8.22
C LEU A 476 15.75 7.66 9.47
N ALA A 477 16.59 7.62 10.50
CA ALA A 477 16.42 8.43 11.70
C ALA A 477 16.41 9.92 11.37
N ALA A 478 17.34 10.37 10.52
CA ALA A 478 17.36 11.75 10.04
C ALA A 478 16.06 12.10 9.30
N LEU A 479 15.59 11.24 8.40
CA LEU A 479 14.32 11.47 7.69
C LEU A 479 13.13 11.52 8.66
N CYS A 480 13.03 10.59 9.61
CA CYS A 480 11.94 10.56 10.58
C CYS A 480 11.93 11.81 11.47
N LEU A 481 13.10 12.34 11.84
CA LEU A 481 13.21 13.47 12.74
C LEU A 481 13.07 14.83 12.04
N PHE A 482 13.46 14.91 10.76
CA PHE A 482 13.55 16.19 10.06
C PHE A 482 12.53 16.40 8.94
N ALA A 483 11.93 15.35 8.38
CA ALA A 483 10.97 15.50 7.28
C ALA A 483 9.60 15.99 7.79
N ASN A 484 9.06 17.02 7.12
CA ASN A 484 7.67 17.43 7.27
C ASN A 484 6.89 17.03 6.03
N LEU A 485 5.84 16.22 6.16
CA LEU A 485 4.99 15.85 5.03
C LEU A 485 3.54 16.30 5.27
N PRO A 486 2.80 16.69 4.22
CA PRO A 486 1.39 17.04 4.34
C PRO A 486 0.57 15.92 5.00
N THR A 487 -0.52 16.30 5.65
CA THR A 487 -1.48 15.39 6.28
C THR A 487 -0.84 14.35 7.21
N ARG A 488 0.26 14.71 7.89
CA ARG A 488 0.93 13.86 8.89
C ARG A 488 1.53 12.57 8.31
N ASN A 489 1.83 12.57 7.02
CA ASN A 489 2.33 11.43 6.29
C ASN A 489 3.76 11.02 6.68
N GLU A 490 4.53 11.89 7.33
CA GLU A 490 5.88 11.62 7.85
C GLU A 490 5.89 10.50 8.88
N SER A 491 4.75 10.26 9.54
CA SER A 491 4.55 9.11 10.42
C SER A 491 4.90 7.78 9.72
N LYS A 492 4.55 7.64 8.43
CA LYS A 492 4.81 6.41 7.64
C LYS A 492 6.29 6.05 7.55
N LEU A 493 7.21 7.00 7.76
CA LEU A 493 8.67 6.78 7.79
C LEU A 493 9.12 5.96 9.00
N LEU A 494 8.34 5.94 10.08
CA LEU A 494 8.64 5.17 11.29
C LEU A 494 8.61 3.66 11.05
N TYR A 495 7.77 3.17 10.13
CA TYR A 495 7.68 1.74 9.82
C TYR A 495 8.99 1.17 9.27
N PRO A 496 9.58 1.68 8.16
CA PRO A 496 10.88 1.19 7.70
C PRO A 496 11.99 1.42 8.75
N PHE A 497 11.93 2.50 9.53
CA PHE A 497 12.90 2.74 10.62
C PHE A 497 12.86 1.64 11.69
N PHE A 498 11.68 1.38 12.26
CA PHE A 498 11.52 0.33 13.26
C PHE A 498 11.76 -1.06 12.68
N LEU A 499 11.39 -1.30 11.42
CA LEU A 499 11.65 -2.57 10.72
C LEU A 499 13.16 -2.90 10.72
N LEU A 500 14.03 -1.93 10.42
CA LEU A 500 15.48 -2.14 10.42
C LEU A 500 16.09 -2.18 11.83
N LEU A 501 15.52 -1.45 12.79
CA LEU A 501 16.01 -1.43 14.17
C LEU A 501 15.62 -2.70 14.96
N SER A 502 14.47 -3.29 14.64
CA SER A 502 13.86 -4.42 15.37
C SER A 502 14.79 -5.62 15.57
N PRO A 503 15.54 -6.13 14.57
CA PRO A 503 16.41 -7.29 14.75
C PRO A 503 17.44 -7.13 15.88
N PHE A 504 17.99 -5.92 16.06
CA PHE A 504 19.02 -5.65 17.06
C PHE A 504 18.42 -5.60 18.47
N VAL A 505 17.31 -4.88 18.65
CA VAL A 505 16.62 -4.77 19.94
C VAL A 505 16.03 -6.11 20.35
N ALA A 506 15.33 -6.80 19.44
CA ALA A 506 14.75 -8.11 19.69
C ALA A 506 15.82 -9.19 19.94
N GLY A 507 16.96 -9.11 19.25
CA GLY A 507 18.10 -10.00 19.51
C GLY A 507 18.62 -9.89 20.95
N ARG A 508 18.74 -8.66 21.47
CA ARG A 508 19.15 -8.42 22.86
C ARG A 508 18.08 -8.80 23.88
N LEU A 509 16.80 -8.61 23.56
CA LEU A 509 15.70 -9.12 24.38
C LEU A 509 15.77 -10.65 24.50
N PHE A 510 16.02 -11.35 23.40
CA PHE A 510 16.13 -12.80 23.40
C PHE A 510 17.38 -13.31 24.15
N ASP A 511 18.53 -12.64 23.98
CA ASP A 511 19.72 -12.91 24.79
C ASP A 511 19.40 -12.78 26.31
N ALA A 512 18.63 -11.76 26.71
CA ALA A 512 18.23 -11.57 28.10
C ALA A 512 17.28 -12.67 28.60
N ILE A 513 16.35 -13.14 27.77
CA ILE A 513 15.46 -14.27 28.10
C ILE A 513 16.26 -15.55 28.31
N ARG A 514 17.26 -15.83 27.46
CA ARG A 514 18.11 -17.03 27.56
C ARG A 514 19.01 -17.01 28.79
N ALA A 515 19.50 -15.84 29.17
CA ALA A 515 20.36 -15.68 30.34
C ALA A 515 19.60 -15.76 31.67
N ALA A 516 18.27 -15.57 31.66
CA ALA A 516 17.44 -15.66 32.85
C ALA A 516 17.04 -17.12 33.17
N THR A 517 16.88 -17.43 34.44
CA THR A 517 16.41 -18.74 34.95
C THR A 517 15.21 -18.57 35.89
N GLY A 518 14.48 -19.67 36.15
CA GLY A 518 13.36 -19.71 37.10
C GLY A 518 12.27 -18.64 36.85
N GLY A 519 11.76 -18.06 37.94
CA GLY A 519 10.70 -17.05 37.89
C GLY A 519 11.08 -15.77 37.12
N ARG A 520 12.37 -15.37 37.15
CA ARG A 520 12.83 -14.21 36.38
C ARG A 520 12.64 -14.40 34.88
N ARG A 521 12.91 -15.60 34.37
CA ARG A 521 12.68 -15.92 32.96
C ARG A 521 11.20 -15.84 32.62
N ALA A 522 10.33 -16.39 33.49
CA ALA A 522 8.89 -16.32 33.31
C ALA A 522 8.39 -14.87 33.22
N VAL A 523 8.87 -13.97 34.09
CA VAL A 523 8.52 -12.55 34.07
C VAL A 523 8.95 -11.86 32.77
N ILE A 524 10.19 -12.07 32.30
CA ILE A 524 10.67 -11.44 31.06
C ILE A 524 9.89 -11.96 29.84
N VAL A 525 9.57 -13.26 29.81
CA VAL A 525 8.76 -13.84 28.74
C VAL A 525 7.34 -13.28 28.77
N ALA A 526 6.69 -13.26 29.93
CA ALA A 526 5.37 -12.67 30.09
C ALA A 526 5.35 -11.20 29.65
N TRP A 527 6.40 -10.44 30.02
CA TRP A 527 6.55 -9.06 29.58
C TRP A 527 6.70 -8.95 28.07
N ALA A 528 7.53 -9.78 27.42
CA ALA A 528 7.65 -9.80 25.96
C ALA A 528 6.32 -10.15 25.27
N VAL A 529 5.54 -11.08 25.82
CA VAL A 529 4.20 -11.43 25.33
C VAL A 529 3.25 -10.23 25.44
N ILE A 530 3.24 -9.55 26.59
CA ILE A 530 2.45 -8.32 26.80
C ILE A 530 2.85 -7.25 25.77
N LEU A 531 4.14 -7.04 25.52
CA LEU A 531 4.60 -5.97 24.62
C LEU A 531 4.32 -6.23 23.13
N PHE A 532 4.39 -7.47 22.68
CA PHE A 532 4.38 -7.76 21.23
C PHE A 532 3.23 -8.65 20.79
N ALA A 533 2.86 -9.67 21.58
CA ALA A 533 1.80 -10.59 21.20
C ALA A 533 0.41 -10.01 21.49
N VAL A 534 0.21 -9.33 22.62
CA VAL A 534 -1.09 -8.74 22.98
C VAL A 534 -1.56 -7.71 21.94
N PRO A 535 -0.76 -6.69 21.55
CA PRO A 535 -1.18 -5.75 20.51
C PRO A 535 -1.49 -6.43 19.16
N PHE A 536 -0.74 -7.48 18.81
CA PHE A 536 -0.98 -8.27 17.60
C PHE A 536 -2.33 -8.97 17.66
N VAL A 537 -2.59 -9.74 18.72
CA VAL A 537 -3.85 -10.46 18.89
C VAL A 537 -5.04 -9.49 18.95
N LEU A 538 -4.90 -8.37 19.67
CA LEU A 538 -5.95 -7.35 19.75
C LEU A 538 -6.21 -6.69 18.38
N THR A 539 -5.17 -6.43 17.59
CA THR A 539 -5.34 -5.92 16.21
C THR A 539 -6.08 -6.92 15.34
N ILE A 540 -5.64 -8.18 15.31
CA ILE A 540 -6.32 -9.23 14.52
C ILE A 540 -7.78 -9.38 14.95
N ARG A 541 -8.04 -9.41 16.26
CA ARG A 541 -9.40 -9.53 16.81
C ARG A 541 -10.26 -8.32 16.44
N GLY A 542 -9.78 -7.10 16.65
CA GLY A 542 -10.53 -5.89 16.35
C GLY A 542 -10.91 -5.80 14.87
N PHE A 543 -10.02 -6.14 13.95
CA PHE A 543 -10.35 -6.21 12.52
C PHE A 543 -11.31 -7.38 12.18
N ALA A 544 -11.12 -8.56 12.77
CA ALA A 544 -12.00 -9.70 12.52
C ALA A 544 -13.44 -9.47 13.03
N LEU A 545 -13.61 -8.68 14.09
CA LEU A 545 -14.91 -8.34 14.67
C LEU A 545 -15.47 -7.00 14.18
N ASP A 546 -14.70 -6.27 13.38
CA ASP A 546 -15.04 -4.94 12.88
C ASP A 546 -16.40 -4.90 12.18
N ARG A 547 -17.19 -3.88 12.48
CA ARG A 547 -18.51 -3.67 11.87
C ARG A 547 -18.62 -2.24 11.37
N PRO A 548 -19.45 -2.01 10.33
CA PRO A 548 -19.81 -0.66 9.92
C PRO A 548 -20.26 0.16 11.12
N THR A 549 -19.64 1.32 11.32
CA THR A 549 -19.87 2.17 12.50
C THR A 549 -20.88 3.28 12.25
N ASN A 550 -21.21 3.54 10.98
CA ASN A 550 -22.17 4.55 10.56
C ASN A 550 -23.05 4.02 9.41
N PRO A 551 -24.20 4.68 9.13
CA PRO A 551 -25.12 4.26 8.07
C PRO A 551 -24.48 4.20 6.68
N VAL A 552 -23.51 5.08 6.39
CA VAL A 552 -22.80 5.12 5.10
C VAL A 552 -21.97 3.85 4.87
N GLU A 553 -21.16 3.47 5.86
CA GLU A 553 -20.38 2.24 5.82
C GLU A 553 -21.31 1.02 5.74
N ALA A 554 -22.44 1.05 6.45
CA ALA A 554 -23.39 -0.05 6.45
C ALA A 554 -24.02 -0.26 5.07
N ARG A 555 -24.46 0.83 4.42
CA ARG A 555 -25.01 0.79 3.05
C ARG A 555 -23.97 0.37 2.02
N ARG A 556 -22.72 0.86 2.13
CA ARG A 556 -21.60 0.42 1.27
C ARG A 556 -21.31 -1.08 1.40
N ALA A 557 -21.35 -1.60 2.63
CA ALA A 557 -21.09 -3.02 2.91
C ALA A 557 -22.25 -3.93 2.49
N ALA A 558 -23.48 -3.40 2.45
CA ALA A 558 -24.69 -4.15 2.15
C ALA A 558 -25.61 -3.38 1.20
N VAL A 559 -25.22 -3.31 -0.08
CA VAL A 559 -26.08 -2.77 -1.15
C VAL A 559 -27.33 -3.64 -1.26
N THR A 560 -28.51 -3.03 -1.18
CA THR A 560 -29.81 -3.72 -1.18
C THR A 560 -30.57 -3.52 -2.50
N GLY A 561 -31.77 -4.09 -2.63
CA GLY A 561 -32.53 -4.18 -3.89
C GLY A 561 -32.70 -2.84 -4.61
N ASP A 562 -33.15 -1.79 -3.93
CA ASP A 562 -33.39 -0.48 -4.55
C ASP A 562 -32.09 0.21 -4.98
N ASP A 563 -31.02 0.07 -4.19
CA ASP A 563 -29.70 0.60 -4.55
C ASP A 563 -29.13 -0.14 -5.78
N GLN A 564 -29.24 -1.47 -5.79
CA GLN A 564 -28.78 -2.29 -6.90
C GLN A 564 -29.59 -1.98 -8.17
N ALA A 565 -30.91 -1.83 -8.05
CA ALA A 565 -31.78 -1.46 -9.17
C ALA A 565 -31.42 -0.08 -9.74
N LEU A 566 -31.05 0.89 -8.89
CA LEU A 566 -30.52 2.18 -9.35
C LEU A 566 -29.22 2.00 -10.12
N PHE A 567 -28.24 1.27 -9.56
CA PHE A 567 -26.93 1.09 -10.20
C PHE A 567 -27.04 0.38 -11.55
N ASP A 568 -27.85 -0.67 -11.62
CA ASP A 568 -28.13 -1.41 -12.85
C ASP A 568 -28.83 -0.52 -13.88
N TRP A 569 -29.80 0.30 -13.43
CA TRP A 569 -30.48 1.25 -14.30
C TRP A 569 -29.51 2.31 -14.84
N ILE A 570 -28.66 2.92 -14.01
CA ILE A 570 -27.66 3.89 -14.45
C ILE A 570 -26.72 3.25 -15.47
N ALA A 571 -26.20 2.05 -15.16
CA ALA A 571 -25.28 1.35 -16.04
C ALA A 571 -25.88 1.04 -17.43
N ALA A 572 -27.18 0.73 -17.48
CA ALA A 572 -27.89 0.38 -18.72
C ALA A 572 -28.42 1.60 -19.50
N ASN A 573 -28.75 2.71 -18.83
CA ASN A 573 -29.51 3.82 -19.44
C ASN A 573 -28.72 5.13 -19.58
N THR A 574 -27.48 5.18 -19.11
CA THR A 574 -26.63 6.37 -19.24
C THR A 574 -25.37 6.06 -20.03
N PRO A 575 -24.79 7.01 -20.78
CA PRO A 575 -23.47 6.86 -21.38
C PRO A 575 -22.37 6.61 -20.34
N ALA A 576 -21.29 5.93 -20.73
CA ALA A 576 -20.19 5.58 -19.81
C ALA A 576 -19.51 6.81 -19.20
N GLU A 577 -19.47 7.93 -19.90
CA GLU A 577 -18.88 9.19 -19.48
C GLU A 577 -19.75 9.98 -18.50
N THR A 578 -21.01 9.57 -18.25
CA THR A 578 -21.92 10.29 -17.35
C THR A 578 -21.30 10.47 -15.97
N ALA A 579 -21.38 11.70 -15.46
CA ALA A 579 -20.97 12.09 -14.13
C ALA A 579 -22.18 12.12 -13.19
N ILE A 580 -22.05 11.46 -12.04
CA ILE A 580 -23.12 11.35 -11.05
C ILE A 580 -22.88 12.37 -9.93
N LEU A 581 -23.79 13.33 -9.80
CA LEU A 581 -23.80 14.28 -8.71
C LEU A 581 -24.71 13.77 -7.59
N GLU A 582 -24.14 13.56 -6.41
CA GLU A 582 -24.84 13.22 -5.18
C GLU A 582 -24.30 14.08 -4.02
N ASN A 583 -24.97 14.10 -2.88
CA ASN A 583 -24.53 14.84 -1.68
C ASN A 583 -23.33 14.17 -0.95
N ASN A 584 -22.42 13.56 -1.70
CA ASN A 584 -21.18 12.89 -1.29
C ASN A 584 -21.34 11.72 -0.29
N ILE A 585 -22.53 11.12 -0.21
CA ILE A 585 -22.79 10.14 0.85
C ILE A 585 -22.08 8.82 0.57
N TYR A 586 -22.08 8.34 -0.68
CA TYR A 586 -21.73 6.94 -0.94
C TYR A 586 -20.50 6.71 -1.82
N ASN A 587 -20.20 7.55 -2.82
CA ASN A 587 -19.06 7.35 -3.75
C ASN A 587 -18.98 5.92 -4.33
N MET A 588 -20.13 5.29 -4.55
CA MET A 588 -20.23 3.90 -5.03
C MET A 588 -20.30 3.80 -6.56
N MET A 589 -20.60 4.90 -7.26
CA MET A 589 -20.89 4.89 -8.69
C MET A 589 -19.75 4.35 -9.56
N PRO A 590 -18.46 4.64 -9.29
CA PRO A 590 -17.38 4.13 -10.13
C PRO A 590 -17.25 2.61 -10.10
N ILE A 591 -17.74 1.96 -9.05
CA ILE A 591 -17.61 0.51 -8.86
C ILE A 591 -18.91 -0.23 -9.16
N ARG A 592 -20.06 0.36 -8.82
CA ARG A 592 -21.37 -0.30 -8.95
C ARG A 592 -22.06 0.03 -10.28
N ALA A 593 -22.00 1.29 -10.69
CA ALA A 593 -22.64 1.77 -11.92
C ALA A 593 -21.62 1.98 -13.06
N HIS A 594 -20.32 1.84 -12.79
CA HIS A 594 -19.24 2.14 -13.72
C HIS A 594 -19.36 3.56 -14.29
N ARG A 595 -19.72 4.54 -13.44
CA ARG A 595 -19.81 5.98 -13.77
C ARG A 595 -18.97 6.80 -12.82
N ARG A 596 -18.44 7.93 -13.28
CA ARG A 596 -17.66 8.81 -12.40
C ARG A 596 -18.58 9.56 -11.45
N ASN A 597 -18.07 9.91 -10.28
CA ASN A 597 -18.73 10.91 -9.45
C ASN A 597 -18.42 12.31 -9.97
N PHE A 598 -19.34 13.24 -9.71
CA PHE A 598 -19.17 14.65 -10.05
C PHE A 598 -18.25 15.36 -9.05
N PHE A 599 -18.38 15.01 -7.77
CA PHE A 599 -17.60 15.57 -6.70
C PHE A 599 -17.52 14.58 -5.51
N PRO A 600 -16.35 14.40 -4.86
CA PRO A 600 -16.24 13.56 -3.67
C PRO A 600 -16.49 14.34 -2.39
N ASP A 601 -16.43 13.64 -1.26
CA ASP A 601 -16.40 14.27 0.06
C ASP A 601 -15.27 15.33 0.14
N PRO A 602 -15.53 16.55 0.66
CA PRO A 602 -14.54 17.62 0.76
C PRO A 602 -13.23 17.24 1.46
N GLY A 603 -13.29 16.33 2.45
CA GLY A 603 -12.10 15.83 3.13
C GLY A 603 -11.17 15.09 2.17
N THR A 604 -11.73 14.35 1.21
CA THR A 604 -10.96 13.66 0.17
C THR A 604 -10.25 14.64 -0.75
N VAL A 605 -10.92 15.70 -1.20
CA VAL A 605 -10.34 16.74 -2.08
C VAL A 605 -9.08 17.32 -1.45
N ASN A 606 -9.15 17.65 -0.16
CA ASN A 606 -8.03 18.17 0.61
C ASN A 606 -6.89 17.15 0.77
N VAL A 607 -7.20 15.91 1.14
CA VAL A 607 -6.21 14.85 1.37
C VAL A 607 -5.47 14.45 0.08
N LEU A 608 -6.16 14.43 -1.05
CA LEU A 608 -5.60 14.09 -2.36
C LEU A 608 -4.97 15.30 -3.08
N GLY A 609 -5.07 16.51 -2.52
CA GLY A 609 -4.48 17.71 -3.11
C GLY A 609 -5.15 18.17 -4.41
N TYR A 610 -6.44 17.89 -4.56
CA TYR A 610 -7.26 18.45 -5.63
C TYR A 610 -7.63 19.90 -5.29
N GLY A 611 -7.53 20.78 -6.28
CA GLY A 611 -7.80 22.21 -6.11
C GLY A 611 -7.74 22.97 -7.43
N GLY A 612 -7.92 24.28 -7.37
CA GLY A 612 -8.01 25.17 -8.54
C GLY A 612 -9.45 25.45 -8.99
N ALA A 613 -9.59 26.37 -9.94
CA ALA A 613 -10.89 26.95 -10.32
C ALA A 613 -11.93 25.90 -10.76
N LYS A 614 -11.50 24.81 -11.39
CA LYS A 614 -12.38 23.73 -11.86
C LYS A 614 -12.98 22.91 -10.71
N VAL A 615 -12.14 22.46 -9.78
CA VAL A 615 -12.57 21.72 -8.59
C VAL A 615 -13.45 22.61 -7.71
N GLU A 616 -13.11 23.90 -7.62
CA GLU A 616 -13.93 24.90 -6.93
C GLU A 616 -15.30 25.05 -7.59
N ALA A 617 -15.37 25.17 -8.91
CA ALA A 617 -16.64 25.25 -9.63
C ALA A 617 -17.53 24.01 -9.37
N TYR A 618 -16.95 22.81 -9.28
CA TYR A 618 -17.71 21.60 -8.94
C TYR A 618 -18.21 21.59 -7.50
N ARG A 619 -17.39 22.08 -6.56
CA ARG A 619 -17.82 22.28 -5.17
C ARG A 619 -18.99 23.25 -5.10
N THR A 620 -18.85 24.42 -5.73
CA THR A 620 -19.90 25.44 -5.78
C THR A 620 -21.17 24.91 -6.43
N ALA A 621 -21.07 24.16 -7.53
CA ALA A 621 -22.24 23.59 -8.19
C ALA A 621 -23.01 22.60 -7.31
N ARG A 622 -22.28 21.71 -6.62
CA ARG A 622 -22.88 20.81 -5.63
C ARG A 622 -23.54 21.61 -4.51
N ASP A 623 -22.82 22.54 -3.89
CA ASP A 623 -23.33 23.29 -2.75
C ASP A 623 -24.57 24.10 -3.14
N ALA A 624 -24.56 24.72 -4.31
CA ALA A 624 -25.72 25.44 -4.84
C ALA A 624 -26.92 24.53 -5.13
N LEU A 625 -26.75 23.26 -5.49
CA LEU A 625 -27.89 22.36 -5.72
C LEU A 625 -28.45 21.73 -4.45
N PHE A 626 -27.60 21.53 -3.44
CA PHE A 626 -27.96 20.83 -2.20
C PHE A 626 -28.10 21.76 -0.96
N SER A 627 -27.98 23.08 -1.15
CA SER A 627 -28.17 24.12 -0.13
C SER A 627 -29.39 24.99 -0.44
N PRO A 628 -29.99 25.67 0.56
CA PRO A 628 -31.15 26.53 0.32
C PRO A 628 -30.84 27.81 -0.47
N GLU A 629 -29.56 28.16 -0.65
CA GLU A 629 -29.15 29.41 -1.31
C GLU A 629 -29.32 29.39 -2.85
N PRO A 630 -29.45 30.55 -3.52
CA PRO A 630 -30.06 30.66 -4.84
C PRO A 630 -29.11 30.72 -6.07
N SER A 631 -27.79 30.51 -5.96
CA SER A 631 -26.90 30.67 -7.14
C SER A 631 -26.96 29.49 -8.15
N VAL A 632 -28.17 29.16 -8.62
CA VAL A 632 -28.41 28.03 -9.53
C VAL A 632 -27.77 28.26 -10.90
N ASP A 633 -27.75 29.48 -11.43
CA ASP A 633 -27.21 29.74 -12.77
C ASP A 633 -25.72 29.40 -12.89
N GLU A 634 -24.93 29.72 -11.87
CA GLU A 634 -23.51 29.36 -11.82
C GLU A 634 -23.32 27.85 -11.68
N ALA A 635 -24.19 27.20 -10.90
CA ALA A 635 -24.20 25.76 -10.75
C ALA A 635 -24.49 25.06 -12.08
N ILE A 636 -25.54 25.47 -12.81
CA ILE A 636 -25.90 24.92 -14.11
C ILE A 636 -24.76 25.11 -15.11
N LYS A 637 -24.14 26.29 -15.16
CA LYS A 637 -22.97 26.55 -16.02
C LYS A 637 -21.81 25.61 -15.70
N ALA A 638 -21.52 25.38 -14.42
CA ALA A 638 -20.47 24.45 -14.00
C ALA A 638 -20.81 22.99 -14.35
N LEU A 639 -22.07 22.57 -14.22
CA LEU A 639 -22.51 21.24 -14.64
C LEU A 639 -22.39 21.05 -16.16
N GLN A 640 -22.85 22.03 -16.95
CA GLN A 640 -22.73 22.00 -18.42
C GLN A 640 -21.26 22.06 -18.87
N GLY A 641 -20.42 22.76 -18.12
CA GLY A 641 -18.97 22.86 -18.36
C GLY A 641 -18.16 21.60 -18.03
N ALA A 642 -18.77 20.57 -17.44
CA ALA A 642 -18.08 19.32 -17.07
C ALA A 642 -17.74 18.41 -18.28
N GLY A 643 -18.23 18.75 -19.48
CA GLY A 643 -17.94 17.98 -20.69
C GLY A 643 -18.50 16.55 -20.70
N ALA A 644 -19.45 16.26 -19.81
CA ALA A 644 -20.11 14.97 -19.68
C ALA A 644 -21.60 15.16 -19.33
N PRO A 645 -22.48 14.23 -19.71
CA PRO A 645 -23.85 14.20 -19.18
C PRO A 645 -23.82 14.13 -17.66
N VAL A 646 -24.70 14.90 -17.00
CA VAL A 646 -24.79 14.92 -15.54
C VAL A 646 -26.12 14.34 -15.09
N LEU A 647 -26.06 13.40 -14.15
CA LEU A 647 -27.22 12.88 -13.44
C LEU A 647 -27.13 13.31 -11.97
N VAL A 648 -28.16 13.97 -11.46
CA VAL A 648 -28.26 14.34 -10.05
C VAL A 648 -29.12 13.33 -9.30
N LEU A 649 -28.61 12.81 -8.20
CA LEU A 649 -29.30 11.87 -7.33
C LEU A 649 -29.71 12.55 -6.03
N LEU A 650 -30.98 12.45 -5.69
CA LEU A 650 -31.52 12.82 -4.39
C LEU A 650 -31.87 11.53 -3.65
N TRP A 651 -31.06 11.18 -2.65
CA TRP A 651 -31.32 10.02 -1.80
C TRP A 651 -32.46 10.31 -0.83
N ARG A 652 -33.13 9.27 -0.33
CA ARG A 652 -34.21 9.41 0.67
C ARG A 652 -33.71 10.20 1.88
N GLU A 653 -32.49 9.91 2.34
CA GLU A 653 -31.84 10.62 3.42
C GLU A 653 -31.69 12.12 3.14
N ASP A 654 -31.33 12.50 1.90
CA ASP A 654 -31.26 13.91 1.50
C ASP A 654 -32.65 14.55 1.58
N LEU A 655 -33.71 13.84 1.17
CA LEU A 655 -35.08 14.35 1.18
C LEU A 655 -35.67 14.43 2.59
N GLU A 656 -35.28 13.53 3.48
CA GLU A 656 -35.67 13.54 4.90
C GLU A 656 -34.98 14.70 5.65
N GLU A 657 -33.68 14.91 5.42
CA GLU A 657 -32.93 16.01 6.02
C GLU A 657 -33.26 17.37 5.40
N ARG A 658 -33.56 17.39 4.09
CA ARG A 658 -33.75 18.61 3.28
C ARG A 658 -35.00 18.48 2.39
N PRO A 659 -36.21 18.53 2.96
CA PRO A 659 -37.45 18.36 2.19
C PRO A 659 -37.64 19.35 1.04
N TYR A 660 -37.04 20.55 1.14
CA TYR A 660 -37.09 21.59 0.10
C TYR A 660 -36.45 21.17 -1.22
N LEU A 661 -35.62 20.11 -1.25
CA LEU A 661 -34.96 19.67 -2.48
C LEU A 661 -35.97 19.22 -3.55
N LEU A 662 -37.12 18.65 -3.16
CA LEU A 662 -38.16 18.29 -4.15
C LEU A 662 -38.73 19.53 -4.84
N GLU A 663 -39.19 20.50 -4.05
CA GLU A 663 -39.74 21.76 -4.56
C GLU A 663 -38.71 22.51 -5.41
N ARG A 664 -37.43 22.44 -5.02
CA ARG A 664 -36.33 23.03 -5.79
C ARG A 664 -36.18 22.37 -7.16
N PHE A 665 -36.12 21.04 -7.24
CA PHE A 665 -35.98 20.36 -8.54
C PHE A 665 -37.24 20.48 -9.40
N ASP A 666 -38.43 20.61 -8.79
CA ASP A 666 -39.67 20.94 -9.50
C ASP A 666 -39.59 22.37 -10.10
N ALA A 667 -39.08 23.34 -9.34
CA ALA A 667 -38.84 24.71 -9.84
C ALA A 667 -37.76 24.76 -10.94
N LEU A 668 -36.87 23.76 -10.98
CA LEU A 668 -35.82 23.62 -11.98
C LEU A 668 -36.17 22.64 -13.12
N ALA A 669 -37.44 22.31 -13.32
CA ALA A 669 -37.89 21.40 -14.39
C ALA A 669 -37.53 21.86 -15.82
N GLY A 670 -37.19 23.15 -16.01
CA GLY A 670 -36.62 23.65 -17.27
C GLY A 670 -35.22 23.11 -17.55
N TRP A 671 -34.43 22.86 -16.50
CA TRP A 671 -33.04 22.41 -16.55
C TRP A 671 -32.87 20.92 -16.24
N PHE A 672 -33.76 20.34 -15.45
CA PHE A 672 -33.66 18.96 -15.00
C PHE A 672 -34.89 18.16 -15.38
N GLU A 673 -34.66 16.94 -15.86
CA GLU A 673 -35.72 15.99 -16.21
C GLU A 673 -35.69 14.79 -15.25
N PRO A 674 -36.81 14.44 -14.60
CA PRO A 674 -36.87 13.23 -13.79
C PRO A 674 -36.78 11.99 -14.68
N VAL A 675 -35.80 11.13 -14.45
CA VAL A 675 -35.52 9.96 -15.30
C VAL A 675 -35.63 8.63 -14.57
N TYR A 676 -35.52 8.62 -13.24
CA TYR A 676 -35.63 7.41 -12.43
C TYR A 676 -36.17 7.73 -11.03
N ARG A 677 -36.93 6.78 -10.47
CA ARG A 677 -37.45 6.86 -9.11
C ARG A 677 -37.70 5.46 -8.54
N ASN A 678 -37.26 5.24 -7.30
CA ASN A 678 -37.69 4.13 -6.45
C ASN A 678 -37.99 4.65 -5.02
N ALA A 679 -38.03 3.77 -4.02
CA ALA A 679 -38.31 4.19 -2.64
C ALA A 679 -37.13 4.92 -1.98
N GLU A 680 -35.91 4.67 -2.46
CA GLU A 680 -34.65 5.15 -1.88
C GLU A 680 -34.06 6.37 -2.61
N VAL A 681 -34.40 6.59 -3.89
CA VAL A 681 -33.75 7.62 -4.70
C VAL A 681 -34.67 8.23 -5.75
N ARG A 682 -34.42 9.50 -6.08
CA ARG A 682 -34.91 10.16 -7.29
C ARG A 682 -33.72 10.65 -8.11
N ALA A 683 -33.72 10.35 -9.41
CA ALA A 683 -32.67 10.77 -10.32
C ALA A 683 -33.19 11.78 -11.35
N TYR A 684 -32.41 12.84 -11.56
CA TYR A 684 -32.70 13.92 -12.49
C TYR A 684 -31.56 14.10 -13.48
N ALA A 685 -31.85 14.01 -14.77
CA ALA A 685 -30.87 14.27 -15.82
C ALA A 685 -30.83 15.76 -16.14
N LEU A 686 -29.62 16.33 -16.26
CA LEU A 686 -29.43 17.69 -16.75
C LEU A 686 -29.78 17.77 -18.24
N ARG A 687 -30.67 18.70 -18.61
CA ARG A 687 -30.98 19.02 -20.00
C ARG A 687 -29.82 19.77 -20.62
N ILE A 688 -29.24 19.20 -21.67
CA ILE A 688 -28.23 19.87 -22.48
C ILE A 688 -28.97 20.74 -23.49
N ASP A 689 -28.84 22.06 -23.34
CA ASP A 689 -29.45 23.00 -24.26
C ASP A 689 -28.71 22.95 -25.61
N ARG A 690 -29.29 22.25 -26.59
CA ARG A 690 -28.68 22.07 -27.92
C ARG A 690 -28.48 23.39 -28.69
N ALA A 691 -29.02 24.52 -28.19
CA ALA A 691 -28.88 25.84 -28.80
C ALA A 691 -27.47 26.48 -28.65
N HIS A 692 -26.56 25.89 -27.86
CA HIS A 692 -25.19 26.40 -27.68
C HIS A 692 -24.08 25.57 -28.34
N ASP A 693 -24.41 24.45 -28.99
CA ASP A 693 -23.41 23.56 -29.62
C ASP A 693 -23.13 23.91 -31.12
N THR A 694 -23.88 24.84 -31.72
CA THR A 694 -23.69 25.24 -33.13
C THR A 694 -22.52 26.21 -33.36
N ARG A 695 -21.51 26.28 -32.46
CA ARG A 695 -20.33 27.17 -32.62
C ARG A 695 -18.98 26.44 -32.66
N LYS A 696 -18.96 25.12 -32.92
CA LYS A 696 -17.71 24.36 -33.01
C LYS A 696 -17.51 23.51 -34.27
N GLU A 697 -18.30 23.73 -35.33
CA GLU A 697 -18.06 23.07 -36.63
C GLU A 697 -17.26 23.88 -37.66
N ASP A 698 -16.84 25.12 -37.35
CA ASP A 698 -16.02 25.90 -38.29
C ASP A 698 -14.60 26.14 -37.75
N SER A 699 -13.68 25.21 -38.01
CA SER A 699 -12.27 25.47 -38.40
C SER A 699 -11.59 24.18 -38.88
N PRO A 700 -10.81 24.22 -39.97
CA PRO A 700 -10.32 23.06 -40.73
C PRO A 700 -9.30 22.18 -40.03
#